data_AF-A0AAD8T2X8-F1
#
_entry.id   AF-A0AAD8T2X8-F1
#
_cell.length_a   1.000
_cell.length_b   1.000
_cell.length_c   1.000
_cell.angle_alpha   90.00
_cell.angle_beta   90.00
_cell.angle_gamma   90.00
#
_symmetry.space_group_name_H-M   'P 1'
#
loop_
_entity.id
_entity.type
_entity.pdbx_description
1 polymer ?
#
loop_
_entity_poly.entity_id
_entity_poly.type
_entity_poly.pdbx_seq_one_letter_code
_entity_poly.pdbx_strand_id
1 'polypeptide(L)'
;MSAYCGKYKDELIKNAAYIGTPGKGILTADESASSIGKRFGSINIENVEENRRALRELLFCTPGALQYISGVILFEETLYQSTKGGKPFVEILKEANVLPGIKVDKGTIELAGTNEETATQGHDDLGKRCAKYYEAGARFAKWRAVLRIGPNEPSQLSIDQNAQGLARYAIICQENGLVPIVEPEILVDGPHDIDRCAYVTEVVLAACYKALNDQHVLLEGTLLMPNMVTPGSDAKKVIPEVIAEYTVRTLQRTAPPAVPAIVFLFGGQSEEEVTKNLNAMNKLPTKKPWSLSFSFGRALQQSTLMAWDGKEVNLEKAQKAFLVRCKANSEATLGTYQGDATLGEGTSKSSLHVKHYKPDWSNIQTDVLGTIIRKLAIPDYIRFRAVCSSWKRICDCSAELNIPRLDVWLMLPSKTLQDAAFFSIHERKIENIRLQSSGLIVGSSQGWLLFKLKLEGIMQLVNPISGSLFQLPPFCYENFSKAVLLSISGINYSVAVILQQRGYRVTHNGSNDWLLVDSEHHLLDVFQYRDQIYTIDIYGTVQVSTDPACAWPDMDGPPVNDYQNFQRLVESPAGDLLKVKRQSVNKYAVWIMKKETSSFESTNSIGEVALFVSNHSTFCFPVKDYPNLKANCVYYISYHQKMRAFDLEHETMELVETFEPPLMPQQMFFVWYIPSLV
;
A
#
# COMPACT_ATOMS: atom_id res chain seq x y z
N MET A 1 4.31 16.75 -42.64
CA MET A 1 3.84 16.27 -41.32
C MET A 1 3.28 17.47 -40.58
N SER A 2 2.00 17.45 -40.18
CA SER A 2 1.39 18.53 -39.41
C SER A 2 1.65 18.30 -37.92
N ALA A 3 2.51 19.12 -37.30
CA ALA A 3 2.64 19.15 -35.85
C ALA A 3 1.41 19.86 -35.24
N TYR A 4 0.96 19.41 -34.08
CA TYR A 4 -0.04 20.12 -33.29
C TYR A 4 0.54 21.46 -32.84
N CYS A 5 -0.11 22.55 -33.25
CA CYS A 5 0.26 23.91 -32.89
C CYS A 5 -0.76 24.47 -31.89
N GLY A 6 -0.58 24.13 -30.62
CA GLY A 6 -1.40 24.66 -29.52
C GLY A 6 -1.03 26.09 -29.12
N LYS A 7 -1.78 26.66 -28.17
CA LYS A 7 -1.60 28.05 -27.67
C LYS A 7 -0.19 28.38 -27.14
N TYR A 8 0.57 27.37 -26.72
CA TYR A 8 1.91 27.54 -26.14
C TYR A 8 3.06 27.36 -27.14
N LYS A 9 2.77 27.18 -28.44
CA LYS A 9 3.78 26.86 -29.47
C LYS A 9 5.07 27.67 -29.35
N ASP A 10 4.98 28.99 -29.37
CA ASP A 10 6.17 29.85 -29.39
C ASP A 10 6.91 29.83 -28.05
N GLU A 11 6.19 29.72 -26.92
CA GLU A 11 6.78 29.57 -25.59
C GLU A 11 7.55 28.25 -25.48
N LEU A 12 6.98 27.15 -25.99
CA LEU A 12 7.62 25.83 -25.99
C LEU A 12 8.94 25.86 -26.78
N ILE A 13 8.92 26.41 -28.00
CA ILE A 13 10.10 26.54 -28.85
C ILE A 13 11.17 27.40 -28.15
N LYS A 14 10.77 28.55 -27.61
CA LYS A 14 11.68 29.46 -26.91
C LYS A 14 12.32 28.80 -25.68
N ASN A 15 11.53 28.11 -24.85
CA ASN A 15 12.03 27.48 -23.63
C ASN A 15 12.92 26.26 -23.93
N ALA A 16 12.57 25.46 -24.93
CA ALA A 16 13.39 24.31 -25.35
C ALA A 16 14.74 24.79 -25.92
N ALA A 17 14.74 25.83 -26.75
CA ALA A 17 15.97 26.46 -27.24
C ALA A 17 16.81 27.08 -26.11
N TYR A 18 16.16 27.73 -25.13
CA TYR A 18 16.84 28.29 -23.96
C TYR A 18 17.54 27.21 -23.13
N ILE A 19 16.90 26.06 -22.91
CA ILE A 19 17.52 24.94 -22.20
C ILE A 19 18.80 24.48 -22.91
N GLY A 20 18.81 24.53 -24.25
CA GLY A 20 19.95 24.23 -25.12
C GLY A 20 21.03 25.30 -25.23
N THR A 21 21.01 26.36 -24.39
CA THR A 21 22.01 27.44 -24.45
C THR A 21 23.44 26.89 -24.29
N PRO A 22 24.39 27.21 -25.19
CA PRO A 22 25.79 26.82 -25.04
C PRO A 22 26.38 27.27 -23.70
N GLY A 23 27.13 26.40 -23.02
CA GLY A 23 27.66 26.67 -21.68
C GLY A 23 26.66 26.41 -20.54
N LYS A 24 25.45 25.90 -20.84
CA LYS A 24 24.46 25.57 -19.82
C LYS A 24 23.92 24.15 -19.98
N GLY A 25 23.43 23.59 -18.88
CA GLY A 25 22.68 22.33 -18.87
C GLY A 25 21.69 22.24 -17.72
N ILE A 26 21.20 21.05 -17.44
CA ILE A 26 20.13 20.80 -16.47
C ILE A 26 20.68 20.13 -15.21
N LEU A 27 20.27 20.66 -14.04
CA LEU A 27 20.40 19.97 -12.77
C LEU A 27 19.18 19.08 -12.56
N THR A 28 19.39 17.77 -12.40
CA THR A 28 18.30 16.81 -12.11
C THR A 28 18.18 16.62 -10.60
N ALA A 29 17.30 17.37 -9.93
CA ALA A 29 17.05 17.33 -8.49
C ALA A 29 15.65 16.78 -8.16
N ASP A 30 15.22 15.78 -8.93
CA ASP A 30 13.88 15.20 -8.94
C ASP A 30 13.78 13.84 -8.25
N GLU A 31 14.75 13.53 -7.38
CA GLU A 31 14.70 12.30 -6.61
C GLU A 31 13.44 12.28 -5.73
N SER A 32 12.63 11.23 -5.89
CA SER A 32 11.53 10.92 -4.99
C SER A 32 12.04 10.74 -3.56
N ALA A 33 11.13 10.83 -2.57
CA ALA A 33 11.47 10.57 -1.17
C ALA A 33 12.21 9.23 -0.97
N SER A 34 11.81 8.18 -1.70
CA SER A 34 12.50 6.89 -1.70
C SER A 34 13.91 6.93 -2.30
N SER A 35 14.08 7.59 -3.44
CA SER A 35 15.37 7.67 -4.15
C SER A 35 16.38 8.55 -3.40
N ILE A 36 15.95 9.70 -2.85
CA ILE A 36 16.82 10.56 -2.05
C ILE A 36 17.17 9.92 -0.71
N GLY A 37 16.27 9.14 -0.11
CA GLY A 37 16.53 8.38 1.11
C GLY A 37 17.73 7.43 0.97
N LYS A 38 17.86 6.76 -0.17
CA LYS A 38 19.05 5.93 -0.46
C LYS A 38 20.34 6.75 -0.54
N ARG A 39 20.27 7.98 -1.07
CA ARG A 39 21.42 8.89 -1.13
C ARG A 39 21.80 9.41 0.25
N PHE A 40 20.83 9.70 1.10
CA PHE A 40 21.08 10.10 2.49
C PHE A 40 21.63 8.95 3.33
N GLY A 41 21.14 7.73 3.13
CA GLY A 41 21.66 6.54 3.80
C GLY A 41 23.15 6.30 3.56
N SER A 42 23.70 6.67 2.39
CA SER A 42 25.15 6.50 2.13
C SER A 42 26.05 7.45 2.90
N ILE A 43 25.48 8.50 3.52
CA ILE A 43 26.16 9.45 4.39
C ILE A 43 25.49 9.56 5.77
N ASN A 44 24.72 8.53 6.17
CA ASN A 44 24.06 8.44 7.47
C ASN A 44 23.17 9.66 7.85
N ILE A 45 22.52 10.27 6.85
CA ILE A 45 21.50 11.31 7.07
C ILE A 45 20.12 10.68 7.16
N GLU A 46 19.29 11.16 8.08
CA GLU A 46 17.88 10.76 8.16
C GLU A 46 17.04 11.35 7.01
N ASN A 47 16.16 10.54 6.41
CA ASN A 47 15.30 10.96 5.31
C ASN A 47 14.01 11.66 5.78
N VAL A 48 14.17 12.86 6.34
CA VAL A 48 13.06 13.76 6.70
C VAL A 48 12.94 14.92 5.73
N GLU A 49 11.76 15.54 5.66
CA GLU A 49 11.48 16.67 4.76
C GLU A 49 12.49 17.80 4.92
N GLU A 50 12.84 18.16 6.16
CA GLU A 50 13.79 19.23 6.45
C GLU A 50 15.17 18.98 5.83
N ASN A 51 15.67 17.74 5.88
CA ASN A 51 16.96 17.38 5.27
C ASN A 51 16.88 17.39 3.74
N ARG A 52 15.75 16.95 3.16
CA ARG A 52 15.52 17.05 1.72
C ARG A 52 15.53 18.51 1.29
N ARG A 53 14.74 19.35 1.95
CA ARG A 53 14.67 20.81 1.76
C ARG A 53 16.05 21.46 1.89
N ALA A 54 16.82 21.13 2.92
CA ALA A 54 18.17 21.67 3.15
C ALA A 54 19.15 21.32 2.02
N LEU A 55 19.13 20.10 1.49
CA LEU A 55 19.93 19.74 0.31
C LEU A 55 19.51 20.56 -0.91
N ARG A 56 18.21 20.75 -1.14
CA ARG A 56 17.73 21.55 -2.29
C ARG A 56 18.12 23.02 -2.16
N GLU A 57 17.98 23.59 -0.96
CA GLU A 57 18.43 24.95 -0.66
C GLU A 57 19.94 25.10 -0.87
N LEU A 58 20.75 24.16 -0.42
CA LEU A 58 22.19 24.15 -0.65
C LEU A 58 22.51 24.26 -2.15
N LEU A 59 21.87 23.43 -2.98
CA LEU A 59 22.09 23.41 -4.43
C LEU A 59 21.63 24.72 -5.10
N PHE A 60 20.42 25.18 -4.79
CA PHE A 60 19.81 26.32 -5.50
C PHE A 60 20.36 27.67 -5.03
N CYS A 61 20.85 27.75 -3.79
CA CYS A 61 21.45 28.97 -3.23
C CYS A 61 22.99 28.97 -3.34
N THR A 62 23.61 28.04 -4.06
CA THR A 62 25.06 28.05 -4.30
C THR A 62 25.46 29.28 -5.13
N PRO A 63 26.29 30.20 -4.60
CA PRO A 63 26.70 31.39 -5.34
C PRO A 63 27.42 31.05 -6.64
N GLY A 64 26.98 31.63 -7.76
CA GLY A 64 27.60 31.46 -9.06
C GLY A 64 27.39 30.10 -9.74
N ALA A 65 26.66 29.15 -9.14
CA ALA A 65 26.38 27.87 -9.80
C ALA A 65 25.31 27.99 -10.89
N LEU A 66 24.22 28.72 -10.61
CA LEU A 66 23.05 28.79 -11.49
C LEU A 66 23.34 29.45 -12.86
N GLN A 67 24.44 30.19 -13.01
CA GLN A 67 24.83 30.74 -14.33
C GLN A 67 25.14 29.63 -15.37
N TYR A 68 25.55 28.45 -14.90
CA TYR A 68 25.85 27.27 -15.72
C TYR A 68 24.65 26.34 -15.92
N ILE A 69 23.50 26.70 -15.35
CA ILE A 69 22.28 25.88 -15.34
C ILE A 69 21.20 26.62 -16.12
N SER A 70 20.59 25.95 -17.09
CA SER A 70 19.46 26.47 -17.87
C SER A 70 18.12 25.98 -17.32
N GLY A 71 18.09 24.83 -16.67
CA GLY A 71 16.90 24.33 -15.97
C GLY A 71 17.22 23.43 -14.77
N VAL A 72 16.26 23.30 -13.85
CA VAL A 72 16.31 22.32 -12.76
C VAL A 72 15.07 21.44 -12.81
N ILE A 73 15.25 20.12 -12.89
CA ILE A 73 14.12 19.19 -12.76
C ILE A 73 13.88 18.96 -11.27
N LEU A 74 12.66 19.20 -10.83
CA LEU A 74 12.22 19.08 -9.45
C LEU A 74 11.32 17.86 -9.27
N PHE A 75 11.29 17.33 -8.05
CA PHE A 75 10.22 16.45 -7.59
C PHE A 75 9.04 17.32 -7.13
N GLU A 76 7.83 16.73 -7.08
CA GLU A 76 6.62 17.49 -6.73
C GLU A 76 6.72 18.16 -5.36
N GLU A 77 7.28 17.47 -4.36
CA GLU A 77 7.54 18.05 -3.03
C GLU A 77 8.37 19.34 -3.14
N THR A 78 9.49 19.30 -3.87
CA THR A 78 10.41 20.43 -4.03
C THR A 78 9.79 21.60 -4.80
N LEU A 79 8.88 21.33 -5.75
CA LEU A 79 8.22 22.38 -6.54
C LEU A 79 7.42 23.35 -5.66
N TYR A 80 6.84 22.84 -4.56
CA TYR A 80 6.05 23.62 -3.61
C TYR A 80 6.80 23.94 -2.31
N GLN A 81 8.08 23.55 -2.20
CA GLN A 81 8.91 23.87 -1.04
C GLN A 81 9.51 25.27 -1.12
N SER A 82 9.90 25.75 0.06
CA SER A 82 10.60 27.00 0.26
C SER A 82 11.91 26.78 1.01
N THR A 83 12.81 27.75 0.91
CA THR A 83 13.98 27.88 1.79
C THR A 83 13.55 27.99 3.26
N LYS A 84 14.52 27.83 4.18
CA LYS A 84 14.29 28.05 5.61
C LYS A 84 13.78 29.46 5.90
N GLY A 85 14.19 30.44 5.08
CA GLY A 85 13.74 31.83 5.14
C GLY A 85 12.37 32.11 4.48
N GLY A 86 11.66 31.08 4.00
CA GLY A 86 10.31 31.20 3.45
C GLY A 86 10.23 31.61 1.96
N LYS A 87 11.37 31.76 1.28
CA LYS A 87 11.38 32.06 -0.17
C LYS A 87 11.15 30.78 -0.99
N PRO A 88 10.13 30.72 -1.88
CA PRO A 88 9.89 29.57 -2.74
C PRO A 88 11.07 29.23 -3.65
N PHE A 89 11.39 27.93 -3.81
CA PHE A 89 12.49 27.52 -4.68
C PHE A 89 12.28 27.92 -6.14
N VAL A 90 11.03 27.88 -6.62
CA VAL A 90 10.68 28.32 -7.97
C VAL A 90 11.00 29.80 -8.22
N GLU A 91 10.93 30.65 -7.19
CA GLU A 91 11.29 32.08 -7.31
C GLU A 91 12.80 32.26 -7.39
N ILE A 92 13.57 31.53 -6.57
CA ILE A 92 15.04 31.54 -6.63
C ILE A 92 15.53 31.15 -8.02
N LEU A 93 14.96 30.09 -8.60
CA LEU A 93 15.31 29.65 -9.95
C LEU A 93 14.94 30.71 -11.00
N LYS A 94 13.73 31.29 -10.93
CA LYS A 94 13.28 32.33 -11.87
C LYS A 94 14.16 33.58 -11.82
N GLU A 95 14.52 34.06 -10.63
CA GLU A 95 15.41 35.23 -10.46
C GLU A 95 16.80 34.99 -11.04
N ALA A 96 17.30 33.76 -10.98
CA ALA A 96 18.54 33.35 -11.61
C ALA A 96 18.40 33.02 -13.11
N ASN A 97 17.22 33.26 -13.70
CA ASN A 97 16.88 32.89 -15.08
C ASN A 97 17.07 31.39 -15.35
N VAL A 98 16.75 30.54 -14.38
CA VAL A 98 16.77 29.08 -14.52
C VAL A 98 15.35 28.59 -14.59
N LEU A 99 15.01 27.82 -15.63
CA LEU A 99 13.66 27.29 -15.77
C LEU A 99 13.41 26.20 -14.70
N PRO A 100 12.30 26.26 -13.95
CA PRO A 100 11.86 25.11 -13.16
C PRO A 100 11.25 24.05 -14.08
N GLY A 101 11.62 22.80 -13.86
CA GLY A 101 11.04 21.63 -14.52
C GLY A 101 10.48 20.65 -13.50
N ILE A 102 9.63 19.74 -13.94
CA ILE A 102 8.92 18.82 -13.05
C ILE A 102 8.97 17.38 -13.56
N LYS A 103 9.31 16.42 -12.69
CA LYS A 103 9.12 15.01 -12.99
C LYS A 103 7.64 14.64 -12.89
N VAL A 104 7.06 14.06 -13.94
CA VAL A 104 5.62 13.77 -13.99
C VAL A 104 5.26 12.29 -14.17
N ASP A 105 6.23 11.43 -14.50
CA ASP A 105 6.04 9.98 -14.48
C ASP A 105 5.77 9.47 -13.04
N LYS A 106 4.98 8.40 -12.94
CA LYS A 106 4.64 7.71 -11.68
C LYS A 106 5.47 6.42 -11.52
N GLY A 107 6.63 6.34 -12.18
CA GLY A 107 7.53 5.18 -12.12
C GLY A 107 7.18 4.06 -13.11
N THR A 108 7.97 2.99 -13.03
CA THR A 108 7.92 1.84 -13.94
C THR A 108 7.15 0.67 -13.35
N ILE A 109 6.45 -0.08 -14.20
CA ILE A 109 5.88 -1.39 -13.90
C ILE A 109 6.40 -2.44 -14.87
N GLU A 110 6.46 -3.69 -14.43
CA GLU A 110 6.88 -4.81 -15.27
C GLU A 110 5.82 -5.13 -16.34
N LEU A 111 6.28 -5.43 -17.55
CA LEU A 111 5.46 -5.89 -18.67
C LEU A 111 5.28 -7.40 -18.59
N ALA A 112 4.02 -7.85 -18.42
CA ALA A 112 3.71 -9.28 -18.35
C ALA A 112 4.13 -10.00 -19.64
N GLY A 113 4.71 -11.20 -19.48
CA GLY A 113 5.23 -11.99 -20.60
C GLY A 113 6.58 -11.54 -21.14
N THR A 114 7.26 -10.60 -20.47
CA THR A 114 8.64 -10.20 -20.77
C THR A 114 9.60 -10.60 -19.65
N ASN A 115 10.91 -10.47 -19.90
CA ASN A 115 11.95 -10.78 -18.91
C ASN A 115 12.31 -9.54 -18.06
N GLU A 116 11.40 -9.21 -17.14
CA GLU A 116 11.49 -8.02 -16.28
C GLU A 116 11.68 -6.70 -17.07
N GLU A 117 11.14 -6.63 -18.30
CA GLU A 117 11.09 -5.36 -19.02
C GLU A 117 9.96 -4.51 -18.47
N THR A 118 10.02 -3.20 -18.68
CA THR A 118 9.11 -2.27 -18.01
C THR A 118 8.39 -1.34 -18.97
N ALA A 119 7.20 -0.91 -18.58
CA ALA A 119 6.54 0.28 -19.10
C ALA A 119 6.43 1.33 -17.99
N THR A 120 6.30 2.59 -18.37
CA THR A 120 6.22 3.70 -17.43
C THR A 120 4.79 4.18 -17.28
N GLN A 121 4.37 4.46 -16.04
CA GLN A 121 3.02 4.91 -15.70
C GLN A 121 2.95 6.41 -15.47
N GLY A 122 1.73 6.95 -15.47
CA GLY A 122 1.45 8.33 -15.08
C GLY A 122 0.61 9.15 -16.06
N HIS A 123 0.05 8.54 -17.12
CA HIS A 123 -0.79 9.25 -18.10
C HIS A 123 -2.16 9.61 -17.54
N ASP A 124 -2.72 8.78 -16.65
CA ASP A 124 -3.95 9.09 -15.93
C ASP A 124 -3.77 10.43 -15.22
N ASP A 125 -4.73 11.33 -15.38
CA ASP A 125 -4.75 12.71 -14.86
C ASP A 125 -3.63 13.66 -15.32
N LEU A 126 -2.70 13.22 -16.18
CA LEU A 126 -1.47 13.97 -16.52
C LEU A 126 -1.75 15.41 -16.98
N GLY A 127 -2.74 15.63 -17.84
CA GLY A 127 -3.07 16.98 -18.32
C GLY A 127 -3.45 17.95 -17.18
N LYS A 128 -4.23 17.47 -16.20
CA LYS A 128 -4.60 18.28 -15.02
C LYS A 128 -3.38 18.60 -14.17
N ARG A 129 -2.48 17.62 -13.98
CA ARG A 129 -1.22 17.83 -13.25
C ARG A 129 -0.31 18.81 -13.98
N CYS A 130 -0.13 18.67 -15.30
CA CYS A 130 0.68 19.59 -16.11
C CYS A 130 0.17 21.03 -16.02
N ALA A 131 -1.14 21.27 -16.11
CA ALA A 131 -1.72 22.60 -15.94
C ALA A 131 -1.38 23.20 -14.57
N LYS A 132 -1.55 22.42 -13.49
CA LYS A 132 -1.20 22.85 -12.12
C LYS A 132 0.30 23.15 -11.97
N TYR A 133 1.16 22.33 -12.57
CA TYR A 133 2.61 22.55 -12.51
C TYR A 133 3.04 23.78 -13.31
N TYR A 134 2.40 24.05 -14.45
CA TYR A 134 2.64 25.26 -15.22
C TYR A 134 2.29 26.52 -14.40
N GLU A 135 1.15 26.50 -13.70
CA GLU A 135 0.72 27.56 -12.77
C GLU A 135 1.71 27.74 -11.60
N ALA A 136 2.22 26.64 -11.05
CA ALA A 136 3.26 26.64 -10.02
C ALA A 136 4.63 27.17 -10.52
N GLY A 137 4.80 27.35 -11.83
CA GLY A 137 5.98 27.96 -12.44
C GLY A 137 6.90 27.01 -13.20
N ALA A 138 6.55 25.72 -13.32
CA ALA A 138 7.27 24.81 -14.18
C ALA A 138 7.11 25.20 -15.67
N ARG A 139 8.16 25.00 -16.46
CA ARG A 139 8.18 25.28 -17.92
C ARG A 139 8.64 24.12 -18.77
N PHE A 140 9.08 23.05 -18.14
CA PHE A 140 9.37 21.79 -18.80
C PHE A 140 9.05 20.62 -17.87
N ALA A 141 8.90 19.44 -18.45
CA ALA A 141 8.61 18.21 -17.72
C ALA A 141 9.64 17.13 -18.05
N LYS A 142 9.71 16.11 -17.21
CA LYS A 142 10.52 14.91 -17.45
C LYS A 142 9.68 13.64 -17.30
N TRP A 143 9.90 12.68 -18.18
CA TRP A 143 9.33 11.34 -18.11
C TRP A 143 10.38 10.30 -18.47
N ARG A 144 10.70 9.42 -17.52
CA ARG A 144 11.73 8.39 -17.68
C ARG A 144 11.14 7.04 -18.08
N ALA A 145 11.42 6.60 -19.30
CA ALA A 145 11.25 5.22 -19.74
C ALA A 145 12.55 4.42 -19.53
N VAL A 146 12.42 3.13 -19.21
CA VAL A 146 13.56 2.26 -18.91
C VAL A 146 13.54 1.02 -19.80
N LEU A 147 14.63 0.84 -20.53
CA LEU A 147 14.89 -0.31 -21.38
C LEU A 147 16.19 -0.99 -20.96
N ARG A 148 16.35 -2.27 -21.27
CA ARG A 148 17.55 -3.04 -20.91
C ARG A 148 18.12 -3.76 -22.12
N ILE A 149 19.43 -3.98 -22.12
CA ILE A 149 20.10 -4.83 -23.11
C ILE A 149 20.31 -6.20 -22.48
N GLY A 150 19.81 -7.23 -23.14
CA GLY A 150 20.04 -8.61 -22.76
C GLY A 150 20.10 -9.52 -23.98
N PRO A 151 20.05 -10.85 -23.79
CA PRO A 151 20.07 -11.80 -24.91
C PRO A 151 18.89 -11.60 -25.86
N ASN A 152 17.71 -11.29 -25.32
CA ASN A 152 16.47 -11.09 -26.09
C ASN A 152 15.90 -9.67 -25.93
N GLU A 153 16.47 -8.88 -25.02
CA GLU A 153 16.02 -7.55 -24.66
C GLU A 153 16.86 -6.45 -25.38
N PRO A 154 16.26 -5.29 -25.70
CA PRO A 154 14.85 -4.98 -25.47
C PRO A 154 13.94 -5.68 -26.49
N SER A 155 12.82 -6.24 -26.03
CA SER A 155 11.83 -6.83 -26.92
C SER A 155 11.10 -5.75 -27.71
N GLN A 156 10.48 -6.16 -28.83
CA GLN A 156 9.64 -5.25 -29.62
C GLN A 156 8.50 -4.65 -28.78
N LEU A 157 7.90 -5.46 -27.90
CA LEU A 157 6.84 -4.99 -26.99
C LEU A 157 7.34 -3.87 -26.06
N SER A 158 8.51 -4.06 -25.46
CA SER A 158 9.14 -3.07 -24.57
C SER A 158 9.45 -1.76 -25.31
N ILE A 159 9.99 -1.85 -26.52
CA ILE A 159 10.26 -0.69 -27.39
C ILE A 159 8.95 0.06 -27.69
N ASP A 160 7.93 -0.66 -28.17
CA ASP A 160 6.66 -0.06 -28.59
C ASP A 160 5.93 0.62 -27.43
N GLN A 161 5.83 -0.05 -26.28
CA GLN A 161 5.13 0.49 -25.10
C GLN A 161 5.80 1.75 -24.57
N ASN A 162 7.15 1.76 -24.48
CA ASN A 162 7.87 2.95 -24.00
C ASN A 162 7.84 4.09 -25.02
N ALA A 163 8.00 3.82 -26.32
CA ALA A 163 7.90 4.84 -27.36
C ALA A 163 6.51 5.48 -27.41
N GLN A 164 5.44 4.69 -27.37
CA GLN A 164 4.06 5.18 -27.33
C GLN A 164 3.77 5.96 -26.04
N GLY A 165 4.25 5.46 -24.90
CA GLY A 165 4.11 6.13 -23.60
C GLY A 165 4.77 7.51 -23.59
N LEU A 166 6.02 7.60 -24.06
CA LEU A 166 6.75 8.86 -24.20
C LEU A 166 6.05 9.83 -25.15
N ALA A 167 5.54 9.36 -26.28
CA ALA A 167 4.86 10.21 -27.24
C ALA A 167 3.54 10.79 -26.71
N ARG A 168 2.74 9.97 -26.02
CA ARG A 168 1.51 10.41 -25.34
C ARG A 168 1.80 11.40 -24.21
N TYR A 169 2.87 11.16 -23.44
CA TYR A 169 3.33 12.10 -22.42
C TYR A 169 3.71 13.46 -23.04
N ALA A 170 4.45 13.43 -24.15
CA ALA A 170 4.97 14.63 -24.79
C ALA A 170 3.85 15.54 -25.31
N ILE A 171 2.85 14.98 -26.00
CA ILE A 171 1.74 15.79 -26.53
C ILE A 171 0.91 16.42 -25.40
N ILE A 172 0.63 15.68 -24.32
CA ILE A 172 -0.10 16.19 -23.15
C ILE A 172 0.69 17.34 -22.48
N CYS A 173 2.00 17.25 -22.40
CA CYS A 173 2.83 18.34 -21.87
C CYS A 173 2.73 19.60 -22.74
N GLN A 174 2.83 19.45 -24.06
CA GLN A 174 2.76 20.58 -24.99
C GLN A 174 1.39 21.26 -24.98
N GLU A 175 0.29 20.51 -24.87
CA GLU A 175 -1.07 21.07 -24.68
C GLU A 175 -1.18 21.97 -23.44
N ASN A 176 -0.35 21.71 -22.43
CA ASN A 176 -0.35 22.38 -21.13
C ASN A 176 0.87 23.30 -20.92
N GLY A 177 1.63 23.60 -21.98
CA GLY A 177 2.70 24.61 -21.95
C GLY A 177 4.02 24.17 -21.32
N LEU A 178 4.21 22.87 -21.12
CA LEU A 178 5.47 22.31 -20.62
C LEU A 178 6.26 21.68 -21.77
N VAL A 179 7.52 22.06 -21.94
CA VAL A 179 8.46 21.38 -22.85
C VAL A 179 8.70 19.94 -22.34
N PRO A 180 8.38 18.87 -23.09
CA PRO A 180 8.66 17.52 -22.64
C PRO A 180 10.12 17.13 -22.90
N ILE A 181 10.80 16.67 -21.85
CA ILE A 181 12.04 15.92 -21.96
C ILE A 181 11.68 14.45 -22.16
N VAL A 182 11.99 13.93 -23.35
CA VAL A 182 11.79 12.53 -23.74
C VAL A 182 13.02 11.74 -23.29
N GLU A 183 12.87 10.89 -22.27
CA GLU A 183 13.98 10.13 -21.67
C GLU A 183 13.78 8.61 -21.87
N PRO A 184 14.20 8.03 -23.02
CA PRO A 184 14.28 6.60 -23.23
C PRO A 184 15.63 6.08 -22.73
N GLU A 185 15.76 5.84 -21.41
CA GLU A 185 17.01 5.35 -20.84
C GLU A 185 17.21 3.87 -21.14
N ILE A 186 18.26 3.55 -21.88
CA ILE A 186 18.76 2.18 -22.02
C ILE A 186 19.80 1.95 -20.93
N LEU A 187 19.53 0.99 -20.06
CA LEU A 187 20.40 0.64 -18.94
C LEU A 187 21.72 0.04 -19.42
N VAL A 188 22.80 0.41 -18.71
CA VAL A 188 24.16 -0.04 -18.97
C VAL A 188 24.43 -1.47 -18.48
N ASP A 189 23.53 -2.07 -17.69
CA ASP A 189 23.73 -3.39 -17.09
C ASP A 189 24.09 -4.47 -18.13
N GLY A 190 25.15 -5.23 -17.86
CA GLY A 190 25.52 -6.44 -18.60
C GLY A 190 26.85 -6.35 -19.34
N PRO A 191 27.24 -7.42 -20.07
CA PRO A 191 28.56 -7.56 -20.68
C PRO A 191 28.62 -7.12 -22.16
N HIS A 192 27.61 -6.41 -22.65
CA HIS A 192 27.51 -6.04 -24.07
C HIS A 192 28.61 -5.03 -24.48
N ASP A 193 29.04 -5.10 -25.73
CA ASP A 193 29.97 -4.13 -26.30
C ASP A 193 29.27 -2.82 -26.72
N ILE A 194 30.08 -1.84 -27.14
CA ILE A 194 29.57 -0.52 -27.55
C ILE A 194 28.78 -0.58 -28.86
N ASP A 195 29.09 -1.53 -29.75
CA ASP A 195 28.36 -1.74 -31.01
C ASP A 195 26.93 -2.21 -30.74
N ARG A 196 26.75 -3.13 -29.79
CA ARG A 196 25.42 -3.54 -29.34
C ARG A 196 24.65 -2.39 -28.70
N CYS A 197 25.30 -1.57 -27.87
CA CYS A 197 24.67 -0.39 -27.29
C CYS A 197 24.22 0.61 -28.38
N ALA A 198 25.07 0.87 -29.39
CA ALA A 198 24.73 1.73 -30.53
C ALA A 198 23.53 1.18 -31.29
N TYR A 199 23.53 -0.10 -31.63
CA TYR A 199 22.44 -0.75 -32.36
C TYR A 199 21.11 -0.60 -31.61
N VAL A 200 21.08 -0.94 -30.32
CA VAL A 200 19.86 -0.84 -29.52
C VAL A 200 19.41 0.61 -29.39
N THR A 201 20.34 1.53 -29.17
CA THR A 201 20.03 2.98 -29.08
C THR A 201 19.45 3.50 -30.40
N GLU A 202 19.97 3.09 -31.56
CA GLU A 202 19.42 3.47 -32.86
C GLU A 202 17.98 2.96 -33.04
N VAL A 203 17.73 1.70 -32.71
CA VAL A 203 16.39 1.10 -32.82
C VAL A 203 15.38 1.82 -31.92
N VAL A 204 15.75 2.05 -30.65
CA VAL A 204 14.86 2.69 -29.67
C VAL A 204 14.57 4.15 -30.03
N LEU A 205 15.59 4.92 -30.43
CA LEU A 205 15.39 6.32 -30.81
C LEU A 205 14.58 6.46 -32.09
N ALA A 206 14.78 5.59 -33.08
CA ALA A 206 13.96 5.56 -34.29
C ALA A 206 12.48 5.31 -33.96
N ALA A 207 12.20 4.34 -33.08
CA ALA A 207 10.84 4.06 -32.61
C ALA A 207 10.23 5.25 -31.85
N CYS A 208 11.00 5.90 -30.96
CA CYS A 208 10.55 7.07 -30.21
C CYS A 208 10.18 8.23 -31.14
N TYR A 209 11.03 8.59 -32.10
CA TYR A 209 10.73 9.69 -33.03
C TYR A 209 9.57 9.38 -33.98
N LYS A 210 9.42 8.10 -34.39
CA LYS A 210 8.24 7.68 -35.13
C LYS A 210 6.96 7.85 -34.30
N ALA A 211 6.96 7.41 -33.04
CA ALA A 211 5.82 7.56 -32.15
C ALA A 211 5.50 9.04 -31.83
N LEU A 212 6.52 9.87 -31.59
CA LEU A 212 6.35 11.32 -31.41
C LEU A 212 5.69 11.96 -32.62
N ASN A 213 6.08 11.53 -33.82
CA ASN A 213 5.49 12.01 -35.05
C ASN A 213 4.02 11.58 -35.23
N ASP A 214 3.72 10.32 -34.92
CA ASP A 214 2.35 9.78 -34.97
C ASP A 214 1.40 10.47 -33.99
N GLN A 215 1.94 10.99 -32.87
CA GLN A 215 1.22 11.80 -31.89
C GLN A 215 1.26 13.31 -32.19
N HIS A 216 1.75 13.70 -33.37
CA HIS A 216 1.82 15.08 -33.84
C HIS A 216 2.61 16.03 -32.92
N VAL A 217 3.60 15.51 -32.19
CA VAL A 217 4.43 16.30 -31.27
C VAL A 217 5.28 17.32 -32.05
N LEU A 218 5.32 18.55 -31.56
CA LEU A 218 6.16 19.63 -32.10
C LEU A 218 7.61 19.45 -31.63
N LEU A 219 8.50 18.95 -32.49
CA LEU A 219 9.88 18.61 -32.10
C LEU A 219 10.72 19.81 -31.65
N GLU A 220 10.47 20.99 -32.23
CA GLU A 220 11.11 22.26 -31.87
C GLU A 220 10.83 22.66 -30.42
N GLY A 221 9.72 22.18 -29.87
CA GLY A 221 9.31 22.35 -28.48
C GLY A 221 9.54 21.11 -27.62
N THR A 222 10.51 20.25 -27.94
CA THR A 222 10.91 19.08 -27.13
C THR A 222 12.40 19.08 -26.80
N LEU A 223 12.80 18.17 -25.93
CA LEU A 223 14.20 17.84 -25.66
C LEU A 223 14.35 16.31 -25.62
N LEU A 224 15.52 15.80 -26.01
CA LEU A 224 15.87 14.39 -25.85
C LEU A 224 16.87 14.22 -24.69
N MET A 225 16.61 13.27 -23.80
CA MET A 225 17.52 12.86 -22.72
C MET A 225 17.88 11.38 -22.87
N PRO A 226 18.81 11.03 -23.76
CA PRO A 226 19.20 9.65 -23.99
C PRO A 226 20.38 9.25 -23.09
N ASN A 227 20.62 7.94 -22.96
CA ASN A 227 21.92 7.44 -22.54
C ASN A 227 23.01 7.83 -23.54
N MET A 228 24.23 8.01 -23.06
CA MET A 228 25.40 7.95 -23.94
C MET A 228 25.57 6.51 -24.44
N VAL A 229 26.18 6.33 -25.62
CA VAL A 229 26.47 5.00 -26.15
C VAL A 229 27.78 4.52 -25.54
N THR A 230 27.70 3.55 -24.62
CA THR A 230 28.85 3.02 -23.88
C THR A 230 28.85 1.49 -23.92
N PRO A 231 29.99 0.82 -23.69
CA PRO A 231 29.99 -0.59 -23.32
C PRO A 231 29.15 -0.82 -22.06
N GLY A 232 28.68 -2.05 -21.90
CA GLY A 232 27.95 -2.47 -20.71
C GLY A 232 28.81 -2.44 -19.45
N SER A 233 28.16 -2.46 -18.29
CA SER A 233 28.79 -2.31 -16.97
C SER A 233 29.83 -3.39 -16.67
N ASP A 234 29.65 -4.58 -17.25
CA ASP A 234 30.50 -5.74 -17.06
C ASP A 234 31.53 -5.88 -18.20
N ALA A 235 31.52 -4.96 -19.18
CA ALA A 235 32.45 -4.90 -20.30
C ALA A 235 33.64 -3.96 -20.04
N LYS A 236 34.68 -4.06 -20.89
CA LYS A 236 35.84 -3.18 -20.79
C LYS A 236 35.45 -1.75 -21.18
N LYS A 237 35.77 -0.78 -20.32
CA LYS A 237 35.61 0.64 -20.62
C LYS A 237 36.43 1.05 -21.85
N VAL A 238 35.93 2.04 -22.57
CA VAL A 238 36.60 2.66 -23.72
C VAL A 238 36.89 4.13 -23.43
N ILE A 239 37.74 4.74 -24.25
CA ILE A 239 38.12 6.15 -24.11
C ILE A 239 36.97 7.09 -24.55
N PRO A 240 36.92 8.34 -24.05
CA PRO A 240 35.87 9.31 -24.37
C PRO A 240 35.65 9.57 -25.86
N GLU A 241 36.71 9.54 -26.66
CA GLU A 241 36.65 9.77 -28.10
C GLU A 241 35.84 8.70 -28.83
N VAL A 242 35.94 7.44 -28.38
CA VAL A 242 35.15 6.32 -28.93
C VAL A 242 33.68 6.47 -28.53
N ILE A 243 33.40 6.80 -27.26
CA ILE A 243 32.02 7.08 -26.80
C ILE A 243 31.41 8.23 -27.61
N ALA A 244 32.19 9.28 -27.87
CA ALA A 244 31.76 10.42 -28.64
C ALA A 244 31.40 10.07 -30.08
N GLU A 245 32.26 9.31 -30.77
CA GLU A 245 32.00 8.86 -32.14
C GLU A 245 30.71 8.05 -32.22
N TYR A 246 30.57 7.03 -31.37
CA TYR A 246 29.40 6.15 -31.36
C TYR A 246 28.12 6.91 -31.01
N THR A 247 28.16 7.73 -29.96
CA THR A 247 26.99 8.48 -29.51
C THR A 247 26.53 9.48 -30.56
N VAL A 248 27.43 10.31 -31.09
CA VAL A 248 27.06 11.34 -32.08
C VAL A 248 26.58 10.69 -33.39
N ARG A 249 27.22 9.62 -33.86
CA ARG A 249 26.78 8.86 -35.04
C ARG A 249 25.37 8.29 -34.87
N THR A 250 25.09 7.68 -33.73
CA THR A 250 23.76 7.11 -33.43
C THR A 250 22.67 8.19 -33.42
N LEU A 251 22.96 9.38 -32.86
CA LEU A 251 22.04 10.51 -32.89
C LEU A 251 21.85 11.05 -34.31
N GLN A 252 22.92 11.19 -35.10
CA GLN A 252 22.85 11.60 -36.52
C GLN A 252 21.96 10.69 -37.37
N ARG A 253 21.89 9.40 -37.03
CA ARG A 253 21.06 8.41 -37.73
C ARG A 253 19.58 8.44 -37.35
N THR A 254 19.21 9.06 -36.24
CA THR A 254 17.87 8.86 -35.65
C THR A 254 17.17 10.15 -35.24
N ALA A 255 17.88 11.13 -34.68
CA ALA A 255 17.29 12.37 -34.22
C ALA A 255 17.02 13.31 -35.41
N PRO A 256 15.83 13.91 -35.52
CA PRO A 256 15.58 14.98 -36.49
C PRO A 256 16.24 16.31 -36.05
N PRO A 257 16.79 17.12 -36.98
CA PRO A 257 17.43 18.39 -36.67
C PRO A 257 16.50 19.48 -36.11
N ALA A 258 15.18 19.24 -36.11
CA ALA A 258 14.19 20.14 -35.53
C ALA A 258 14.22 20.16 -33.99
N VAL A 259 14.71 19.10 -33.35
CA VAL A 259 14.95 19.11 -31.90
C VAL A 259 16.01 20.19 -31.61
N PRO A 260 15.88 21.02 -30.56
CA PRO A 260 16.87 22.06 -30.29
C PRO A 260 18.09 21.54 -29.51
N ALA A 261 17.90 20.61 -28.57
CA ALA A 261 18.97 20.13 -27.72
C ALA A 261 18.78 18.69 -27.24
N ILE A 262 19.93 18.04 -27.02
CA ILE A 262 20.08 16.70 -26.46
C ILE A 262 20.81 16.84 -25.14
N VAL A 263 20.14 16.51 -24.04
CA VAL A 263 20.61 16.70 -22.66
C VAL A 263 20.89 15.33 -22.02
N PHE A 264 22.12 14.85 -22.11
CA PHE A 264 22.45 13.47 -21.73
C PHE A 264 22.20 13.18 -20.24
N LEU A 265 21.68 11.98 -19.95
CA LEU A 265 21.71 11.41 -18.61
C LEU A 265 23.10 10.83 -18.31
N PHE A 266 23.45 10.73 -17.02
CA PHE A 266 24.79 10.27 -16.62
C PHE A 266 24.99 8.74 -16.65
N GLY A 267 23.91 7.95 -16.62
CA GLY A 267 23.94 6.50 -16.91
C GLY A 267 24.82 5.65 -15.97
N GLY A 268 25.06 6.10 -14.73
CA GLY A 268 25.91 5.38 -13.77
C GLY A 268 27.41 5.71 -13.85
N GLN A 269 27.83 6.54 -14.80
CA GLN A 269 29.21 7.01 -14.93
C GLN A 269 29.64 7.83 -13.71
N SER A 270 30.95 7.87 -13.44
CA SER A 270 31.50 8.79 -12.44
C SER A 270 31.33 10.25 -12.88
N GLU A 271 31.42 11.18 -11.93
CA GLU A 271 31.36 12.62 -12.20
C GLU A 271 32.35 13.04 -13.30
N GLU A 272 33.61 12.63 -13.18
CA GLU A 272 34.65 13.03 -14.14
C GLU A 272 34.50 12.35 -15.51
N GLU A 273 34.13 11.07 -15.53
CA GLU A 273 33.94 10.30 -16.75
C GLU A 273 32.85 10.89 -17.65
N VAL A 274 31.69 11.22 -17.08
CA VAL A 274 30.59 11.78 -17.87
C VAL A 274 30.93 13.16 -18.42
N THR A 275 31.68 13.98 -17.68
CA THR A 275 32.14 15.30 -18.16
C THR A 275 33.13 15.15 -19.31
N LYS A 276 34.08 14.20 -19.23
CA LYS A 276 35.02 13.92 -20.31
C LYS A 276 34.32 13.42 -21.57
N ASN A 277 33.34 12.53 -21.42
CA ASN A 277 32.56 12.01 -22.54
C ASN A 277 31.74 13.12 -23.22
N LEU A 278 31.08 13.98 -22.44
CA LEU A 278 30.38 15.15 -22.99
C LEU A 278 31.32 16.11 -23.72
N ASN A 279 32.50 16.37 -23.14
CA ASN A 279 33.52 17.22 -23.75
C ASN A 279 34.02 16.65 -25.09
N ALA A 280 34.27 15.33 -25.15
CA ALA A 280 34.70 14.66 -26.37
C ALA A 280 33.63 14.74 -27.48
N MET A 281 32.34 14.60 -27.14
CA MET A 281 31.23 14.79 -28.09
C MET A 281 31.21 16.20 -28.68
N ASN A 282 31.42 17.22 -27.84
CA ASN A 282 31.44 18.61 -28.31
C ASN A 282 32.69 18.96 -29.12
N LYS A 283 33.85 18.32 -28.85
CA LYS A 283 35.08 18.44 -29.66
C LYS A 283 35.02 17.72 -31.01
N LEU A 284 34.19 16.68 -31.16
CA LEU A 284 34.15 15.85 -32.36
C LEU A 284 33.83 16.69 -33.62
N PRO A 285 34.70 16.71 -34.66
CA PRO A 285 34.52 17.55 -35.84
C PRO A 285 33.52 16.92 -36.83
N THR A 286 32.23 17.00 -36.50
CA THR A 286 31.13 16.47 -37.34
C THR A 286 29.87 17.33 -37.20
N LYS A 287 28.88 17.11 -38.08
CA LYS A 287 27.61 17.85 -38.05
C LYS A 287 26.82 17.53 -36.79
N LYS A 288 26.53 18.54 -35.98
CA LYS A 288 25.70 18.42 -34.78
C LYS A 288 24.62 19.50 -34.84
N PRO A 289 23.46 19.21 -35.48
CA PRO A 289 22.40 20.21 -35.64
C PRO A 289 21.65 20.52 -34.33
N TRP A 290 22.00 19.84 -33.22
CA TRP A 290 21.49 20.05 -31.87
C TRP A 290 22.59 20.56 -30.95
N SER A 291 22.22 21.31 -29.91
CA SER A 291 23.10 21.47 -28.75
C SER A 291 23.27 20.13 -28.03
N LEU A 292 24.51 19.76 -27.70
CA LEU A 292 24.83 18.58 -26.88
C LEU A 292 25.21 19.05 -25.47
N SER A 293 24.32 18.80 -24.51
CA SER A 293 24.47 19.27 -23.12
C SER A 293 24.16 18.14 -22.12
N PHE A 294 23.97 18.48 -20.85
CA PHE A 294 23.78 17.54 -19.75
C PHE A 294 22.43 17.73 -19.07
N SER A 295 21.90 16.63 -18.53
CA SER A 295 20.86 16.59 -17.51
C SER A 295 21.31 15.61 -16.42
N PHE A 296 22.03 16.13 -15.43
CA PHE A 296 22.76 15.31 -14.46
C PHE A 296 22.19 15.45 -13.06
N GLY A 297 21.88 14.31 -12.44
CA GLY A 297 21.53 14.20 -11.03
C GLY A 297 22.76 13.85 -10.19
N ARG A 298 22.98 12.56 -9.95
CA ARG A 298 24.12 12.07 -9.15
C ARG A 298 25.47 12.60 -9.63
N ALA A 299 25.69 12.71 -10.95
CA ALA A 299 26.96 13.19 -11.50
C ALA A 299 27.27 14.70 -11.31
N LEU A 300 26.29 15.46 -10.81
CA LEU A 300 26.47 16.86 -10.35
C LEU A 300 26.42 16.99 -8.83
N GLN A 301 25.92 15.98 -8.12
CA GLN A 301 25.57 16.12 -6.71
C GLN A 301 26.35 15.16 -5.79
N GLN A 302 27.09 14.19 -6.31
CA GLN A 302 27.72 13.16 -5.48
C GLN A 302 28.79 13.78 -4.58
N SER A 303 29.72 14.54 -5.15
CA SER A 303 30.78 15.19 -4.38
C SER A 303 30.24 16.28 -3.46
N THR A 304 29.20 16.99 -3.87
CA THR A 304 28.46 17.94 -3.04
C THR A 304 27.87 17.26 -1.80
N LEU A 305 27.20 16.12 -1.99
CA LEU A 305 26.55 15.37 -0.93
C LEU A 305 27.58 14.83 0.08
N MET A 306 28.69 14.29 -0.41
CA MET A 306 29.80 13.81 0.43
C MET A 306 30.48 14.96 1.19
N ALA A 307 30.66 16.11 0.56
CA ALA A 307 31.23 17.27 1.21
C ALA A 307 30.31 17.88 2.26
N TRP A 308 28.98 17.83 2.05
CA TRP A 308 27.99 18.35 2.98
C TRP A 308 27.89 17.52 4.26
N ASP A 309 27.81 16.19 4.14
CA ASP A 309 27.72 15.26 5.28
C ASP A 309 26.58 15.62 6.27
N GLY A 310 25.55 16.31 5.79
CA GLY A 310 24.38 16.73 6.58
C GLY A 310 24.64 17.83 7.59
N LYS A 311 25.82 18.46 7.56
CA LYS A 311 26.26 19.41 8.58
C LYS A 311 26.29 20.83 8.03
N GLU A 312 25.68 21.76 8.75
CA GLU A 312 25.62 23.18 8.37
C GLU A 312 27.02 23.81 8.26
N VAL A 313 27.96 23.41 9.13
CA VAL A 313 29.37 23.86 9.08
C VAL A 313 30.08 23.52 7.76
N ASN A 314 29.58 22.52 7.02
CA ASN A 314 30.16 22.09 5.74
C ASN A 314 29.51 22.75 4.52
N LEU A 315 28.56 23.68 4.70
CA LEU A 315 27.78 24.26 3.62
C LEU A 315 28.68 24.88 2.53
N GLU A 316 29.64 25.72 2.91
CA GLU A 316 30.53 26.39 1.96
C GLU A 316 31.40 25.38 1.18
N LYS A 317 31.89 24.34 1.87
CA LYS A 317 32.67 23.26 1.24
C LYS A 317 31.84 22.52 0.20
N ALA A 318 30.59 22.20 0.51
CA ALA A 318 29.67 21.53 -0.39
C ALA A 318 29.26 22.40 -1.58
N GLN A 319 28.95 23.67 -1.34
CA GLN A 319 28.63 24.65 -2.39
C GLN A 319 29.80 24.82 -3.37
N LYS A 320 31.05 24.88 -2.86
CA LYS A 320 32.25 24.92 -3.70
C LYS A 320 32.40 23.66 -4.56
N ALA A 321 32.16 22.48 -3.98
CA ALA A 321 32.19 21.21 -4.73
C ALA A 321 31.13 21.19 -5.85
N PHE A 322 29.92 21.68 -5.55
CA PHE A 322 28.85 21.80 -6.54
C PHE A 322 29.22 22.75 -7.69
N LEU A 323 29.74 23.94 -7.36
CA LEU A 323 30.16 24.94 -8.35
C LEU A 323 31.24 24.41 -9.30
N VAL A 324 32.23 23.67 -8.78
CA VAL A 324 33.27 23.02 -9.60
C VAL A 324 32.64 22.11 -10.65
N ARG A 325 31.65 21.30 -10.24
CA ARG A 325 30.96 20.38 -11.15
C ARG A 325 30.05 21.11 -12.14
N CYS A 326 29.36 22.17 -11.75
CA CYS A 326 28.60 23.02 -12.67
C CYS A 326 29.49 23.63 -13.75
N LYS A 327 30.63 24.22 -13.36
CA LYS A 327 31.59 24.83 -14.27
C LYS A 327 32.21 23.81 -15.24
N ALA A 328 32.67 22.67 -14.72
CA ALA A 328 33.27 21.61 -15.53
C ALA A 328 32.32 21.10 -16.62
N ASN A 329 31.04 20.88 -16.28
CA ASN A 329 30.05 20.44 -17.26
C ASN A 329 29.65 21.54 -18.23
N SER A 330 29.60 22.80 -17.80
CA SER A 330 29.46 23.96 -18.71
C SER A 330 30.57 23.99 -19.76
N GLU A 331 31.84 23.89 -19.34
CA GLU A 331 32.99 23.84 -20.26
C GLU A 331 32.94 22.61 -21.18
N ALA A 332 32.45 21.47 -20.70
CA ALA A 332 32.26 20.28 -21.51
C ALA A 332 31.21 20.47 -22.61
N THR A 333 30.16 21.29 -22.40
CA THR A 333 29.21 21.64 -23.47
C THR A 333 29.86 22.46 -24.59
N LEU A 334 30.95 23.17 -24.28
CA LEU A 334 31.70 24.00 -25.23
C LEU A 334 32.89 23.25 -25.85
N GLY A 335 33.15 22.02 -25.42
CA GLY A 335 34.34 21.27 -25.85
C GLY A 335 35.65 21.88 -25.32
N THR A 336 35.62 22.66 -24.24
CA THR A 336 36.79 23.37 -23.70
C THR A 336 37.29 22.82 -22.37
N TYR A 337 36.62 21.81 -21.79
CA TYR A 337 37.02 21.24 -20.51
C TYR A 337 38.39 20.53 -20.62
N GLN A 338 39.27 20.79 -19.65
CA GLN A 338 40.67 20.35 -19.65
C GLN A 338 40.95 19.17 -18.71
N GLY A 339 39.96 18.67 -17.97
CA GLY A 339 40.16 17.53 -17.06
C GLY A 339 40.76 17.91 -15.71
N ASP A 340 40.61 19.16 -15.31
CA ASP A 340 41.25 19.81 -14.16
C ASP A 340 40.28 20.10 -13.01
N ALA A 341 39.04 19.60 -13.05
CA ALA A 341 38.14 19.66 -11.90
C ALA A 341 38.76 18.86 -10.74
N THR A 342 39.53 19.54 -9.89
CA THR A 342 40.21 18.92 -8.76
C THR A 342 39.17 18.30 -7.84
N LEU A 343 39.21 16.97 -7.82
CA LEU A 343 38.61 16.07 -6.86
C LEU A 343 38.88 16.59 -5.43
N GLY A 344 37.95 17.37 -4.86
CA GLY A 344 37.98 17.70 -3.44
C GLY A 344 38.00 16.43 -2.58
N GLU A 345 38.56 16.50 -1.37
CA GLU A 345 38.58 15.37 -0.43
C GLU A 345 37.18 14.71 -0.31
N GLY A 346 37.06 13.47 -0.80
CA GLY A 346 35.81 12.69 -0.79
C GLY A 346 35.18 12.39 -2.16
N THR A 347 35.73 12.88 -3.26
CA THR A 347 35.21 12.57 -4.62
C THR A 347 35.54 11.15 -5.07
N SER A 348 34.53 10.40 -5.50
CA SER A 348 34.70 9.01 -5.94
C SER A 348 35.18 8.93 -7.40
N LYS A 349 36.38 8.36 -7.64
CA LYS A 349 36.79 7.87 -8.97
C LYS A 349 36.00 6.61 -9.40
N SER A 350 35.24 6.02 -8.49
CA SER A 350 34.46 4.81 -8.72
C SER A 350 33.16 5.08 -9.45
N SER A 351 32.68 4.07 -10.18
CA SER A 351 31.39 4.06 -10.84
C SER A 351 30.26 4.42 -9.86
N LEU A 352 29.29 5.21 -10.30
CA LEU A 352 28.06 5.53 -9.55
C LEU A 352 26.92 4.56 -9.90
N HIS A 353 27.20 3.55 -10.72
CA HIS A 353 26.24 2.52 -11.08
C HIS A 353 25.86 1.65 -9.86
N VAL A 354 24.58 1.34 -9.74
CA VAL A 354 24.03 0.40 -8.74
C VAL A 354 23.28 -0.67 -9.51
N LYS A 355 23.81 -1.90 -9.52
CA LYS A 355 23.26 -3.04 -10.26
C LYS A 355 21.87 -3.39 -9.71
N HIS A 356 20.91 -3.69 -10.60
CA HIS A 356 19.55 -4.12 -10.25
C HIS A 356 18.78 -3.20 -9.27
N TYR A 357 18.72 -1.89 -9.53
CA TYR A 357 18.01 -0.94 -8.66
C TYR A 357 16.49 -1.27 -8.55
N LYS A 358 16.05 -1.84 -7.41
CA LYS A 358 14.63 -1.97 -7.01
C LYS A 358 14.34 -1.09 -5.76
N PRO A 359 13.13 -0.50 -5.59
CA PRO A 359 12.75 0.15 -4.33
C PRO A 359 12.68 -0.89 -3.21
N ASP A 360 13.31 -0.61 -2.07
CA ASP A 360 13.35 -1.53 -0.94
C ASP A 360 12.28 -1.16 0.10
N TRP A 361 11.19 -1.93 0.11
CA TRP A 361 10.08 -1.77 1.06
C TRP A 361 10.31 -2.50 2.39
N SER A 362 11.43 -3.20 2.55
CA SER A 362 11.74 -3.94 3.78
C SER A 362 12.14 -3.04 4.96
N ASN A 363 12.46 -1.77 4.66
CA ASN A 363 12.99 -0.76 5.59
C ASN A 363 11.96 0.32 5.99
N ILE A 364 10.66 0.06 5.85
CA ILE A 364 9.62 0.95 6.41
C ILE A 364 9.74 0.97 7.94
N GLN A 365 9.61 2.15 8.54
CA GLN A 365 9.66 2.33 10.00
C GLN A 365 8.57 1.50 10.71
N THR A 366 8.91 0.95 11.88
CA THR A 366 8.08 -0.03 12.60
C THR A 366 6.79 0.57 13.18
N ASP A 367 6.81 1.86 13.54
CA ASP A 367 5.67 2.63 14.02
C ASP A 367 4.61 2.86 12.93
N VAL A 368 5.06 3.13 11.69
CA VAL A 368 4.20 3.24 10.52
C VAL A 368 3.57 1.88 10.22
N LEU A 369 4.35 0.80 10.23
CA LEU A 369 3.84 -0.55 10.02
C LEU A 369 2.83 -0.94 11.11
N GLY A 370 3.08 -0.59 12.38
CA GLY A 370 2.12 -0.79 13.47
C GLY A 370 0.81 -0.02 13.27
N THR A 371 0.88 1.21 12.76
CA THR A 371 -0.31 2.01 12.44
C THR A 371 -1.13 1.41 11.29
N ILE A 372 -0.45 0.86 10.28
CA ILE A 372 -1.09 0.15 9.18
C ILE A 372 -1.78 -1.10 9.71
N ILE A 373 -1.07 -1.95 10.47
CA ILE A 373 -1.58 -3.21 11.03
C ILE A 373 -2.92 -3.01 11.74
N ARG A 374 -3.03 -2.00 12.61
CA ARG A 374 -4.27 -1.73 13.38
C ARG A 374 -5.48 -1.36 12.53
N LYS A 375 -5.27 -0.96 11.27
CA LYS A 375 -6.33 -0.62 10.32
C LYS A 375 -6.68 -1.77 9.38
N LEU A 376 -5.88 -2.84 9.34
CA LEU A 376 -6.13 -3.97 8.46
C LEU A 376 -7.22 -4.86 9.04
N ALA A 377 -8.14 -5.31 8.19
CA ALA A 377 -8.98 -6.46 8.47
C ALA A 377 -8.12 -7.73 8.53
N ILE A 378 -8.61 -8.77 9.21
CA ILE A 378 -7.87 -10.03 9.39
C ILE A 378 -7.35 -10.66 8.07
N PRO A 379 -8.12 -10.72 6.96
CA PRO A 379 -7.59 -11.24 5.69
C PRO A 379 -6.39 -10.45 5.17
N ASP A 380 -6.44 -9.12 5.26
CA ASP A 380 -5.35 -8.25 4.80
C ASP A 380 -4.16 -8.28 5.77
N TYR A 381 -4.41 -8.46 7.07
CA TYR A 381 -3.35 -8.70 8.05
C TYR A 381 -2.57 -9.99 7.75
N ILE A 382 -3.26 -11.07 7.40
CA ILE A 382 -2.61 -12.34 7.01
C ILE A 382 -1.74 -12.14 5.76
N ARG A 383 -2.25 -11.43 4.75
CA ARG A 383 -1.49 -11.08 3.53
C ARG A 383 -0.30 -10.19 3.85
N PHE A 384 -0.49 -9.18 4.69
CA PHE A 384 0.55 -8.25 5.14
C PHE A 384 1.69 -8.99 5.84
N ARG A 385 1.37 -9.96 6.71
CA ARG A 385 2.35 -10.82 7.40
C ARG A 385 3.18 -11.67 6.43
N ALA A 386 2.67 -11.96 5.24
CA ALA A 386 3.35 -12.78 4.24
C ALA A 386 4.31 -12.01 3.31
N VAL A 387 4.37 -10.67 3.40
CA VAL A 387 5.16 -9.83 2.48
C VAL A 387 6.66 -10.07 2.61
N CYS A 388 7.22 -9.98 3.82
CA CYS A 388 8.63 -10.24 4.09
C CYS A 388 8.89 -10.58 5.57
N SER A 389 10.10 -11.06 5.88
CA SER A 389 10.50 -11.44 7.25
C SER A 389 10.45 -10.28 8.26
N SER A 390 10.74 -9.05 7.81
CA SER A 390 10.67 -7.84 8.65
C SER A 390 9.24 -7.55 9.08
N TRP A 391 8.29 -7.56 8.13
CA TRP A 391 6.87 -7.29 8.40
C TRP A 391 6.25 -8.41 9.24
N LYS A 392 6.59 -9.67 8.92
CA LYS A 392 6.22 -10.82 9.74
C LYS A 392 6.66 -10.67 11.19
N ARG A 393 7.89 -10.23 11.41
CA ARG A 393 8.44 -10.03 12.76
C ARG A 393 7.64 -8.98 13.54
N ILE A 394 7.18 -7.90 12.91
CA ILE A 394 6.38 -6.86 13.58
C ILE A 394 4.99 -7.37 13.97
N CYS A 395 4.37 -8.18 13.10
CA CYS A 395 3.14 -8.90 13.42
C CYS A 395 3.33 -9.87 14.61
N ASP A 396 4.51 -10.50 14.72
CA ASP A 396 4.81 -11.46 15.78
C ASP A 396 5.30 -10.78 17.10
N CYS A 397 5.83 -9.54 17.04
CA CYS A 397 6.55 -8.90 18.15
C CYS A 397 5.70 -8.17 19.21
N SER A 398 4.37 -8.14 19.11
CA SER A 398 3.53 -7.56 20.17
C SER A 398 2.07 -8.02 20.07
N ALA A 399 1.74 -9.11 20.74
CA ALA A 399 0.39 -9.68 20.74
C ALA A 399 -0.69 -8.72 21.30
N GLU A 400 -0.31 -7.65 22.01
CA GLU A 400 -1.26 -6.68 22.59
C GLU A 400 -1.29 -5.31 21.86
N LEU A 401 -0.21 -4.90 21.19
CA LEU A 401 -0.09 -3.55 20.58
C LEU A 401 -0.34 -3.51 19.06
N ASN A 402 -0.23 -4.64 18.37
CA ASN A 402 -0.34 -4.75 16.91
C ASN A 402 -1.39 -5.78 16.49
N ILE A 403 -2.54 -5.74 17.16
CA ILE A 403 -3.71 -6.55 16.79
C ILE A 403 -4.39 -5.87 15.59
N PRO A 404 -4.75 -6.61 14.52
CA PRO A 404 -5.55 -6.05 13.43
C PRO A 404 -6.96 -5.68 13.90
N ARG A 405 -7.66 -4.93 13.06
CA ARG A 405 -9.08 -4.61 13.30
C ARG A 405 -9.89 -5.91 13.30
N LEU A 406 -10.74 -6.09 14.32
CA LEU A 406 -11.65 -7.23 14.45
C LEU A 406 -13.01 -6.89 13.83
N ASP A 407 -13.35 -7.47 12.69
CA ASP A 407 -14.64 -7.21 12.05
C ASP A 407 -15.69 -8.26 12.46
N VAL A 408 -16.95 -7.84 12.60
CA VAL A 408 -18.07 -8.77 12.83
C VAL A 408 -18.45 -9.46 11.52
N TRP A 409 -18.39 -10.79 11.53
CA TRP A 409 -18.75 -11.62 10.39
C TRP A 409 -19.99 -12.46 10.65
N LEU A 410 -20.70 -12.76 9.57
CA LEU A 410 -21.82 -13.67 9.54
C LEU A 410 -21.47 -14.86 8.64
N MET A 411 -21.36 -16.05 9.21
CA MET A 411 -21.23 -17.26 8.41
C MET A 411 -22.52 -17.51 7.64
N LEU A 412 -22.40 -17.62 6.32
CA LEU A 412 -23.50 -17.88 5.39
C LEU A 412 -23.68 -19.39 5.19
N PRO A 413 -24.92 -19.85 4.92
CA PRO A 413 -25.15 -21.23 4.52
C PRO A 413 -24.36 -21.58 3.24
N SER A 414 -23.49 -22.60 3.30
CA SER A 414 -22.68 -23.03 2.15
C SER A 414 -23.18 -24.35 1.55
N LYS A 415 -22.76 -24.65 0.31
CA LYS A 415 -23.01 -25.95 -0.36
C LYS A 415 -22.04 -27.03 0.10
N THR A 416 -20.85 -26.64 0.52
CA THR A 416 -19.76 -27.53 0.95
C THR A 416 -19.29 -27.11 2.34
N LEU A 417 -19.10 -28.06 3.25
CA LEU A 417 -18.60 -27.75 4.59
C LEU A 417 -17.11 -27.36 4.61
N GLN A 418 -16.40 -27.59 3.51
CA GLN A 418 -14.97 -27.27 3.41
C GLN A 418 -14.70 -25.82 3.05
N ASP A 419 -15.62 -25.12 2.37
CA ASP A 419 -15.46 -23.71 2.00
C ASP A 419 -16.59 -22.89 2.63
N ALA A 420 -16.32 -22.36 3.82
CA ALA A 420 -17.27 -21.52 4.54
C ALA A 420 -17.19 -20.08 4.03
N ALA A 421 -18.35 -19.52 3.68
CA ALA A 421 -18.49 -18.14 3.31
C ALA A 421 -18.85 -17.30 4.55
N PHE A 422 -18.12 -16.22 4.78
CA PHE A 422 -18.34 -15.28 5.86
C PHE A 422 -18.60 -13.89 5.28
N PHE A 423 -19.76 -13.32 5.57
CA PHE A 423 -20.07 -11.93 5.21
C PHE A 423 -19.55 -10.98 6.29
N SER A 424 -18.62 -10.10 5.92
CA SER A 424 -18.16 -9.00 6.78
C SER A 424 -19.14 -7.84 6.71
N ILE A 425 -19.74 -7.47 7.85
CA ILE A 425 -20.69 -6.34 7.90
C ILE A 425 -19.97 -5.02 7.58
N HIS A 426 -18.73 -4.87 8.07
CA HIS A 426 -17.97 -3.64 7.89
C HIS A 426 -17.58 -3.44 6.42
N GLU A 427 -16.98 -4.46 5.79
CA GLU A 427 -16.48 -4.39 4.42
C GLU A 427 -17.57 -4.62 3.35
N ARG A 428 -18.73 -5.16 3.75
CA ARG A 428 -19.78 -5.65 2.85
C ARG A 428 -19.24 -6.60 1.77
N LYS A 429 -18.34 -7.49 2.20
CA LYS A 429 -17.68 -8.49 1.35
C LYS A 429 -17.89 -9.89 1.92
N ILE A 430 -17.93 -10.87 1.03
CA ILE A 430 -17.92 -12.28 1.40
C ILE A 430 -16.47 -12.78 1.33
N GLU A 431 -15.97 -13.25 2.46
CA GLU A 431 -14.69 -13.91 2.61
C GLU A 431 -14.91 -15.43 2.62
N ASN A 432 -14.14 -16.17 1.83
CA ASN A 432 -14.21 -17.63 1.80
C ASN A 432 -13.03 -18.22 2.57
N ILE A 433 -13.33 -19.06 3.56
CA ILE A 433 -12.33 -19.71 4.41
C ILE A 433 -12.49 -21.22 4.30
N ARG A 434 -11.35 -21.87 4.08
CA ARG A 434 -11.30 -23.32 4.10
C ARG A 434 -11.31 -23.83 5.53
N LEU A 435 -12.36 -24.57 5.89
CA LEU A 435 -12.48 -25.17 7.22
C LEU A 435 -11.73 -26.50 7.30
N GLN A 436 -11.15 -26.77 8.47
CA GLN A 436 -10.45 -28.04 8.76
C GLN A 436 -11.39 -29.16 9.21
N SER A 437 -12.69 -28.88 9.37
CA SER A 437 -13.70 -29.85 9.79
C SER A 437 -14.91 -29.78 8.86
N SER A 438 -15.55 -30.93 8.62
CA SER A 438 -16.74 -31.08 7.79
C SER A 438 -17.97 -31.52 8.60
N GLY A 439 -18.02 -31.17 9.89
CA GLY A 439 -19.15 -31.45 10.78
C GLY A 439 -20.27 -30.42 10.72
N LEU A 440 -21.37 -30.67 11.45
CA LEU A 440 -22.40 -29.68 11.71
C LEU A 440 -21.91 -28.65 12.72
N ILE A 441 -22.06 -27.35 12.44
CA ILE A 441 -21.75 -26.30 13.40
C ILE A 441 -22.88 -26.18 14.42
N VAL A 442 -22.51 -26.25 15.69
CA VAL A 442 -23.44 -26.29 16.82
C VAL A 442 -23.24 -25.14 17.82
N GLY A 443 -22.20 -24.33 17.62
CA GLY A 443 -21.92 -23.13 18.41
C GLY A 443 -20.79 -22.29 17.83
N SER A 444 -20.77 -21.00 18.15
CA SER A 444 -19.62 -20.11 17.94
C SER A 444 -19.43 -19.17 19.11
N SER A 445 -18.20 -19.03 19.57
CA SER A 445 -17.83 -18.20 20.71
C SER A 445 -16.33 -17.88 20.66
N GLN A 446 -15.94 -16.65 21.00
CA GLN A 446 -14.55 -16.21 21.16
C GLN A 446 -13.63 -16.48 19.94
N GLY A 447 -14.19 -16.45 18.72
CA GLY A 447 -13.44 -16.73 17.48
C GLY A 447 -13.25 -18.21 17.15
N TRP A 448 -13.91 -19.08 17.90
CA TRP A 448 -13.95 -20.52 17.68
C TRP A 448 -15.33 -20.99 17.20
N LEU A 449 -15.32 -22.10 16.46
CA LEU A 449 -16.49 -22.84 16.00
C LEU A 449 -16.50 -24.23 16.63
N LEU A 450 -17.68 -24.65 17.09
CA LEU A 450 -17.93 -25.99 17.61
C LEU A 450 -18.59 -26.85 16.55
N PHE A 451 -17.96 -27.98 16.22
CA PHE A 451 -18.42 -28.94 15.22
C PHE A 451 -18.87 -30.25 15.86
N LYS A 452 -19.94 -30.85 15.31
CA LYS A 452 -20.38 -32.23 15.57
C LYS A 452 -20.22 -33.06 14.29
N LEU A 453 -19.39 -34.10 14.32
CA LEU A 453 -19.15 -34.96 13.15
C LEU A 453 -20.26 -36.01 13.04
N LYS A 454 -20.90 -36.10 11.86
CA LYS A 454 -22.11 -36.91 11.65
C LYS A 454 -21.94 -38.41 11.85
N LEU A 455 -20.76 -38.97 11.58
CA LEU A 455 -20.54 -40.42 11.54
C LEU A 455 -20.01 -41.00 12.87
N GLU A 456 -19.52 -40.16 13.79
CA GLU A 456 -18.73 -40.64 14.93
C GLU A 456 -19.14 -40.06 16.29
N GLY A 457 -20.09 -39.10 16.35
CA GLY A 457 -20.45 -38.42 17.60
C GLY A 457 -19.31 -37.59 18.21
N ILE A 458 -18.22 -37.42 17.46
CA ILE A 458 -17.04 -36.64 17.86
C ILE A 458 -17.37 -35.16 17.73
N MET A 459 -16.99 -34.42 18.76
CA MET A 459 -17.10 -32.98 18.80
C MET A 459 -15.71 -32.36 18.61
N GLN A 460 -15.62 -31.24 17.90
CA GLN A 460 -14.36 -30.54 17.64
C GLN A 460 -14.52 -29.04 17.88
N LEU A 461 -13.48 -28.42 18.44
CA LEU A 461 -13.35 -26.98 18.57
C LEU A 461 -12.31 -26.50 17.55
N VAL A 462 -12.71 -25.63 16.62
CA VAL A 462 -11.88 -25.21 15.48
C VAL A 462 -11.81 -23.69 15.43
N ASN A 463 -10.60 -23.14 15.27
CA ASN A 463 -10.39 -21.73 14.92
C ASN A 463 -10.16 -21.62 13.40
N PRO A 464 -11.12 -21.09 12.63
CA PRO A 464 -11.02 -20.95 11.17
C PRO A 464 -9.82 -20.13 10.67
N ILE A 465 -9.30 -19.19 11.48
CA ILE A 465 -8.25 -18.26 11.06
C ILE A 465 -6.86 -18.82 11.35
N SER A 466 -6.63 -19.29 12.58
CA SER A 466 -5.33 -19.87 12.97
C SER A 466 -5.15 -21.30 12.44
N GLY A 467 -6.25 -21.99 12.15
CA GLY A 467 -6.24 -23.41 11.81
C GLY A 467 -5.97 -24.32 13.02
N SER A 468 -6.13 -23.81 14.24
CA SER A 468 -6.05 -24.64 15.46
C SER A 468 -7.30 -25.51 15.61
N LEU A 469 -7.10 -26.74 16.07
CA LEU A 469 -8.15 -27.73 16.27
C LEU A 469 -7.93 -28.48 17.58
N PHE A 470 -8.98 -28.55 18.40
CA PHE A 470 -9.05 -29.40 19.58
C PHE A 470 -10.15 -30.44 19.42
N GLN A 471 -9.81 -31.70 19.65
CA GLN A 471 -10.78 -32.79 19.67
C GLN A 471 -11.38 -32.90 21.08
N LEU A 472 -12.71 -32.89 21.16
CA LEU A 472 -13.44 -33.04 22.42
C LEU A 472 -13.79 -34.53 22.64
N PRO A 473 -14.10 -34.95 23.88
CA PRO A 473 -14.51 -36.32 24.15
C PRO A 473 -15.72 -36.75 23.31
N PRO A 474 -15.83 -38.03 22.91
CA PRO A 474 -16.99 -38.53 22.19
C PRO A 474 -18.30 -38.19 22.91
N PHE A 475 -19.30 -37.72 22.15
CA PHE A 475 -20.60 -37.34 22.68
C PHE A 475 -21.70 -38.18 22.01
N CYS A 476 -22.05 -39.30 22.65
CA CYS A 476 -22.93 -40.32 22.08
C CYS A 476 -24.43 -39.95 22.06
N TYR A 477 -24.83 -38.79 22.59
CA TYR A 477 -26.23 -38.38 22.57
C TYR A 477 -26.61 -37.77 21.22
N GLU A 478 -27.68 -38.29 20.62
CA GLU A 478 -28.14 -37.86 19.30
C GLU A 478 -28.61 -36.41 19.30
N ASN A 479 -29.27 -35.95 20.38
CA ASN A 479 -29.98 -34.67 20.39
C ASN A 479 -29.62 -33.74 21.56
N PHE A 480 -29.06 -32.57 21.24
CA PHE A 480 -28.78 -31.46 22.15
C PHE A 480 -29.16 -30.13 21.48
N SER A 481 -29.41 -29.07 22.25
CA SER A 481 -29.95 -27.81 21.70
C SER A 481 -28.88 -26.79 21.29
N LYS A 482 -27.79 -26.68 22.06
CA LYS A 482 -26.69 -25.72 21.82
C LYS A 482 -25.39 -26.22 22.44
N ALA A 483 -24.26 -25.90 21.82
CA ALA A 483 -22.94 -26.04 22.44
C ALA A 483 -22.28 -24.65 22.60
N VAL A 484 -21.56 -24.43 23.71
CA VAL A 484 -20.97 -23.15 24.07
C VAL A 484 -19.54 -23.34 24.56
N LEU A 485 -18.60 -22.58 24.02
CA LEU A 485 -17.27 -22.42 24.61
C LEU A 485 -17.39 -21.42 25.76
N LEU A 486 -17.22 -21.91 26.98
CA LEU A 486 -17.35 -21.15 28.22
C LEU A 486 -16.09 -20.30 28.46
N SER A 487 -14.92 -20.90 28.28
CA SER A 487 -13.63 -20.24 28.46
C SER A 487 -12.58 -20.85 27.55
N ILE A 488 -11.62 -20.03 27.13
CA ILE A 488 -10.39 -20.46 26.45
C ILE A 488 -9.21 -19.57 26.84
N SER A 489 -8.07 -20.17 27.14
CA SER A 489 -6.81 -19.49 27.44
C SER A 489 -5.64 -20.39 27.02
N GLY A 490 -5.04 -20.09 25.87
CA GLY A 490 -4.02 -20.93 25.26
C GLY A 490 -4.58 -22.31 24.90
N ILE A 491 -4.01 -23.36 25.49
CA ILE A 491 -4.49 -24.74 25.29
C ILE A 491 -5.66 -25.12 26.22
N ASN A 492 -5.91 -24.35 27.28
CA ASN A 492 -6.95 -24.65 28.25
C ASN A 492 -8.29 -24.12 27.76
N TYR A 493 -9.31 -24.96 27.74
CA TYR A 493 -10.67 -24.59 27.36
C TYR A 493 -11.69 -25.32 28.22
N SER A 494 -12.91 -24.79 28.26
CA SER A 494 -14.10 -25.45 28.82
C SER A 494 -15.28 -25.30 27.88
N VAL A 495 -15.97 -26.41 27.58
CA VAL A 495 -17.11 -26.46 26.66
C VAL A 495 -18.32 -27.05 27.36
N ALA A 496 -19.48 -26.42 27.21
CA ALA A 496 -20.77 -26.94 27.66
C ALA A 496 -21.69 -27.30 26.50
N VAL A 497 -22.49 -28.35 26.66
CA VAL A 497 -23.51 -28.81 25.72
C VAL A 497 -24.85 -28.93 26.44
N ILE A 498 -25.85 -28.18 25.99
CA ILE A 498 -27.18 -28.14 26.62
C ILE A 498 -28.03 -29.31 26.12
N LEU A 499 -28.55 -30.12 27.05
CA LEU A 499 -29.33 -31.31 26.73
C LEU A 499 -30.78 -30.96 26.41
N GLN A 500 -31.43 -31.70 25.50
CA GLN A 500 -32.84 -31.48 25.14
C GLN A 500 -33.84 -31.74 26.28
N GLN A 501 -33.45 -32.45 27.34
CA GLN A 501 -34.33 -32.75 28.47
C GLN A 501 -34.04 -31.82 29.64
N ARG A 502 -33.01 -32.12 30.45
CA ARG A 502 -32.60 -31.35 31.61
C ARG A 502 -31.08 -31.30 31.71
N GLY A 503 -30.58 -30.18 32.23
CA GLY A 503 -29.17 -29.95 32.48
C GLY A 503 -28.31 -29.67 31.26
N TYR A 504 -27.02 -29.61 31.51
CA TYR A 504 -25.99 -29.51 30.49
C TYR A 504 -24.83 -30.45 30.84
N ARG A 505 -24.01 -30.76 29.84
CA ARG A 505 -22.77 -31.51 30.02
C ARG A 505 -21.59 -30.58 29.81
N VAL A 506 -20.57 -30.65 30.65
CA VAL A 506 -19.37 -29.82 30.57
C VAL A 506 -18.12 -30.68 30.46
N THR A 507 -17.16 -30.23 29.67
CA THR A 507 -15.83 -30.84 29.55
C THR A 507 -14.76 -29.76 29.51
N HIS A 508 -13.53 -30.12 29.86
CA HIS A 508 -12.38 -29.21 29.85
C HIS A 508 -11.18 -29.85 29.17
N ASN A 509 -10.15 -29.06 28.86
CA ASN A 509 -8.92 -29.56 28.26
C ASN A 509 -8.32 -30.72 29.08
N GLY A 510 -8.04 -31.85 28.41
CA GLY A 510 -7.48 -33.06 29.04
C GLY A 510 -8.52 -34.00 29.68
N SER A 511 -9.80 -33.63 29.74
CA SER A 511 -10.87 -34.57 30.11
C SER A 511 -11.10 -35.61 29.00
N ASN A 512 -11.39 -36.85 29.40
CA ASN A 512 -11.80 -37.93 28.48
C ASN A 512 -13.32 -38.17 28.49
N ASP A 513 -14.09 -37.39 29.27
CA ASP A 513 -15.53 -37.55 29.43
C ASP A 513 -16.24 -36.20 29.66
N TRP A 514 -17.57 -36.25 29.73
CA TRP A 514 -18.47 -35.13 29.92
C TRP A 514 -19.17 -35.22 31.28
N LEU A 515 -18.93 -34.23 32.15
CA LEU A 515 -19.60 -34.12 33.45
C LEU A 515 -21.04 -33.62 33.26
N LEU A 516 -22.02 -34.36 33.78
CA LEU A 516 -23.42 -33.93 33.79
C LEU A 516 -23.66 -32.94 34.93
N VAL A 517 -24.24 -31.80 34.61
CA VAL A 517 -24.79 -30.83 35.57
C VAL A 517 -26.29 -30.80 35.36
N ASP A 518 -27.04 -31.35 36.33
CA ASP A 518 -28.49 -31.44 36.25
C ASP A 518 -29.14 -30.06 36.48
N SER A 519 -30.34 -29.88 35.94
CA SER A 519 -31.16 -28.68 36.18
C SER A 519 -32.61 -29.06 36.35
N GLU A 520 -33.35 -28.27 37.14
CA GLU A 520 -34.76 -28.55 37.41
C GLU A 520 -35.62 -28.49 36.14
N HIS A 521 -35.24 -27.61 35.22
CA HIS A 521 -35.98 -27.31 34.00
C HIS A 521 -35.08 -27.41 32.75
N HIS A 522 -35.69 -27.51 31.57
CA HIS A 522 -34.95 -27.45 30.31
C HIS A 522 -34.25 -26.09 30.17
N LEU A 523 -33.02 -26.09 29.63
CA LEU A 523 -32.21 -24.88 29.51
C LEU A 523 -32.24 -24.30 28.09
N LEU A 524 -32.37 -22.99 28.01
CA LEU A 524 -32.26 -22.20 26.78
C LEU A 524 -30.83 -21.72 26.54
N ASP A 525 -30.06 -21.46 27.59
CA ASP A 525 -28.68 -20.98 27.49
C ASP A 525 -27.80 -21.36 28.69
N VAL A 526 -26.49 -21.41 28.47
CA VAL A 526 -25.44 -21.56 29.47
C VAL A 526 -24.31 -20.60 29.11
N PHE A 527 -23.85 -19.80 30.06
CA PHE A 527 -22.88 -18.74 29.84
C PHE A 527 -21.92 -18.62 31.03
N GLN A 528 -20.63 -18.45 30.77
CA GLN A 528 -19.64 -18.16 31.82
C GLN A 528 -19.45 -16.66 31.93
N TYR A 529 -19.63 -16.11 33.14
CA TYR A 529 -19.43 -14.70 33.46
C TYR A 529 -18.70 -14.59 34.79
N ARG A 530 -17.54 -13.92 34.81
CA ARG A 530 -16.68 -13.74 35.99
C ARG A 530 -16.43 -15.06 36.74
N ASP A 531 -15.99 -16.07 36.00
CA ASP A 531 -15.67 -17.42 36.51
C ASP A 531 -16.83 -18.21 37.14
N GLN A 532 -18.07 -17.75 36.93
CA GLN A 532 -19.28 -18.44 37.36
C GLN A 532 -20.12 -18.84 36.14
N ILE A 533 -20.84 -19.95 36.26
CA ILE A 533 -21.73 -20.41 35.20
C ILE A 533 -23.15 -19.95 35.51
N TYR A 534 -23.71 -19.23 34.55
CA TYR A 534 -25.10 -18.79 34.54
C TYR A 534 -25.88 -19.63 33.55
N THR A 535 -27.10 -20.02 33.91
CA THR A 535 -28.03 -20.75 33.06
C THR A 535 -29.32 -19.96 32.89
N ILE A 536 -29.99 -20.14 31.76
CA ILE A 536 -31.36 -19.67 31.54
C ILE A 536 -32.23 -20.88 31.28
N ASP A 537 -33.32 -21.05 32.03
CA ASP A 537 -34.32 -22.09 31.76
C ASP A 537 -35.40 -21.66 30.74
N ILE A 538 -36.26 -22.59 30.35
CA ILE A 538 -37.41 -22.33 29.46
C ILE A 538 -38.40 -21.29 29.97
N TYR A 539 -38.44 -21.04 31.27
CA TYR A 539 -39.29 -20.03 31.88
C TYR A 539 -38.62 -18.66 31.91
N GLY A 540 -37.33 -18.57 31.52
CA GLY A 540 -36.53 -17.36 31.53
C GLY A 540 -35.85 -17.06 32.86
N THR A 541 -35.87 -18.01 33.81
CA THR A 541 -35.18 -17.87 35.09
C THR A 541 -33.68 -17.93 34.84
N VAL A 542 -32.95 -16.90 35.28
CA VAL A 542 -31.48 -16.93 35.30
C VAL A 542 -31.05 -17.56 36.61
N GLN A 543 -30.20 -18.59 36.58
CA GLN A 543 -29.62 -19.19 37.77
C GLN A 543 -28.11 -19.11 37.70
N VAL A 544 -27.44 -18.94 38.85
CA VAL A 544 -25.99 -19.03 38.96
C VAL A 544 -25.60 -20.11 39.95
N SER A 545 -24.63 -20.93 39.56
CA SER A 545 -24.08 -22.01 40.39
C SER A 545 -23.07 -21.49 41.43
N THR A 546 -23.54 -20.63 42.33
CA THR A 546 -22.82 -20.19 43.54
C THR A 546 -23.29 -20.95 44.78
N ASP A 547 -22.52 -20.84 45.87
CA ASP A 547 -22.96 -21.24 47.21
C ASP A 547 -23.09 -19.97 48.08
N PRO A 548 -24.31 -19.53 48.44
CA PRO A 548 -25.61 -20.11 48.09
C PRO A 548 -26.02 -19.83 46.63
N ALA A 549 -26.85 -20.70 46.06
CA ALA A 549 -27.36 -20.52 44.70
C ALA A 549 -28.31 -19.32 44.63
N CYS A 550 -28.17 -18.50 43.59
CA CYS A 550 -29.07 -17.38 43.32
C CYS A 550 -29.86 -17.62 42.02
N ALA A 551 -31.13 -17.23 42.04
CA ALA A 551 -32.05 -17.37 40.92
C ALA A 551 -32.87 -16.09 40.72
N TRP A 552 -33.04 -15.68 39.48
CA TRP A 552 -33.80 -14.51 39.07
C TRP A 552 -34.92 -14.93 38.11
N PRO A 553 -36.18 -15.01 38.58
CA PRO A 553 -37.30 -15.42 37.74
C PRO A 553 -37.58 -14.40 36.63
N ASP A 554 -38.19 -14.86 35.55
CA ASP A 554 -38.65 -13.98 34.48
C ASP A 554 -39.91 -13.22 34.90
N MET A 555 -39.81 -11.90 34.99
CA MET A 555 -40.93 -11.04 35.41
C MET A 555 -41.98 -10.86 34.30
N ASP A 556 -41.64 -11.19 33.05
CA ASP A 556 -42.51 -11.06 31.88
C ASP A 556 -43.40 -12.31 31.63
N GLY A 557 -43.30 -13.33 32.49
CA GLY A 557 -44.03 -14.59 32.35
C GLY A 557 -43.46 -15.55 31.29
N PRO A 558 -43.97 -16.80 31.25
CA PRO A 558 -43.47 -17.83 30.35
C PRO A 558 -43.73 -17.48 28.88
N PRO A 559 -42.91 -18.00 27.94
CA PRO A 559 -43.14 -17.82 26.52
C PRO A 559 -44.53 -18.31 26.11
N VAL A 560 -45.24 -17.53 25.30
CA VAL A 560 -46.62 -17.87 24.87
C VAL A 560 -46.60 -18.90 23.72
N ASN A 561 -45.52 -18.94 22.92
CA ASN A 561 -45.32 -19.83 21.77
C ASN A 561 -43.83 -20.18 21.57
N ASP A 562 -43.53 -21.25 20.83
CA ASP A 562 -42.15 -21.70 20.53
C ASP A 562 -41.24 -20.63 19.91
N TYR A 563 -41.80 -19.66 19.18
CA TYR A 563 -41.04 -18.55 18.59
C TYR A 563 -40.55 -17.53 19.64
N GLN A 564 -41.09 -17.52 20.85
CA GLN A 564 -40.66 -16.66 21.96
C GLN A 564 -39.66 -17.36 22.90
N ASN A 565 -39.31 -18.63 22.64
CA ASN A 565 -38.33 -19.40 23.42
C ASN A 565 -36.86 -18.94 23.20
N PHE A 566 -36.64 -17.70 22.74
CA PHE A 566 -35.30 -17.17 22.56
C PHE A 566 -34.93 -16.25 23.72
N GLN A 567 -34.08 -16.75 24.60
CA GLN A 567 -33.45 -15.99 25.67
C GLN A 567 -31.96 -16.31 25.73
N ARG A 568 -31.09 -15.30 25.82
CA ARG A 568 -29.63 -15.48 25.84
C ARG A 568 -28.97 -14.58 26.87
N LEU A 569 -27.83 -15.04 27.37
CA LEU A 569 -26.91 -14.22 28.16
C LEU A 569 -25.74 -13.75 27.31
N VAL A 570 -25.22 -12.58 27.65
CA VAL A 570 -24.10 -11.96 26.95
C VAL A 570 -23.43 -10.94 27.83
N GLU A 571 -22.10 -10.90 27.78
CA GLU A 571 -21.31 -9.88 28.45
C GLU A 571 -21.08 -8.69 27.50
N SER A 572 -21.28 -7.47 28.00
CA SER A 572 -20.95 -6.24 27.29
C SER A 572 -19.44 -5.95 27.35
N PRO A 573 -18.88 -5.15 26.43
CA PRO A 573 -17.51 -4.67 26.53
C PRO A 573 -17.19 -3.91 27.84
N ALA A 574 -18.19 -3.39 28.54
CA ALA A 574 -18.05 -2.75 29.86
C ALA A 574 -18.01 -3.76 31.03
N GLY A 575 -18.12 -5.06 30.74
CA GLY A 575 -18.14 -6.13 31.73
C GLY A 575 -19.45 -6.20 32.51
N ASP A 576 -20.56 -5.87 31.86
CA ASP A 576 -21.92 -6.02 32.40
C ASP A 576 -22.61 -7.23 31.79
N LEU A 577 -23.29 -8.02 32.61
CA LEU A 577 -24.08 -9.17 32.14
C LEU A 577 -25.46 -8.70 31.67
N LEU A 578 -25.78 -9.01 30.43
CA LEU A 578 -27.05 -8.71 29.79
C LEU A 578 -27.86 -9.99 29.55
N LYS A 579 -29.17 -9.91 29.76
CA LYS A 579 -30.16 -10.90 29.32
C LYS A 579 -30.93 -10.30 28.14
N VAL A 580 -31.02 -11.03 27.03
CA VAL A 580 -31.83 -10.65 25.86
C VAL A 580 -32.97 -11.64 25.65
N LYS A 581 -34.19 -11.15 25.44
CA LYS A 581 -35.40 -11.95 25.16
C LYS A 581 -36.02 -11.48 23.86
N ARG A 582 -36.44 -12.42 23.01
CA ARG A 582 -37.28 -12.11 21.84
C ARG A 582 -38.75 -12.11 22.25
N GLN A 583 -39.38 -10.93 22.27
CA GLN A 583 -40.79 -10.77 22.63
C GLN A 583 -41.74 -11.05 21.45
N SER A 584 -41.32 -10.75 20.22
CA SER A 584 -42.06 -11.10 18.99
C SER A 584 -41.10 -11.30 17.81
N VAL A 585 -41.62 -11.64 16.63
CA VAL A 585 -40.80 -11.89 15.41
C VAL A 585 -39.78 -10.78 15.15
N ASN A 586 -40.12 -9.52 15.46
CA ASN A 586 -39.26 -8.36 15.24
C ASN A 586 -39.14 -7.44 16.47
N LYS A 587 -39.29 -7.98 17.69
CA LYS A 587 -39.14 -7.19 18.92
C LYS A 587 -38.27 -7.92 19.93
N TYR A 588 -37.29 -7.21 20.46
CA TYR A 588 -36.39 -7.68 21.51
C TYR A 588 -36.49 -6.79 22.74
N ALA A 589 -36.25 -7.38 23.90
CA ALA A 589 -36.08 -6.69 25.16
C ALA A 589 -34.76 -7.11 25.80
N VAL A 590 -34.12 -6.18 26.50
CA VAL A 590 -32.83 -6.39 27.17
C VAL A 590 -32.95 -6.00 28.63
N TRP A 591 -32.29 -6.79 29.48
CA TRP A 591 -32.09 -6.48 30.89
C TRP A 591 -30.60 -6.46 31.19
N ILE A 592 -30.20 -5.54 32.05
CA ILE A 592 -28.83 -5.44 32.57
C ILE A 592 -28.80 -5.89 34.02
N MET A 593 -27.82 -6.71 34.39
CA MET A 593 -27.57 -7.06 35.78
C MET A 593 -26.90 -5.87 36.49
N LYS A 594 -27.60 -5.25 37.44
CA LYS A 594 -27.03 -4.22 38.30
C LYS A 594 -26.08 -4.84 39.31
N LYS A 595 -24.86 -4.31 39.39
CA LYS A 595 -23.79 -4.84 40.27
C LYS A 595 -24.12 -4.61 41.74
N GLU A 596 -24.84 -3.54 42.05
CA GLU A 596 -25.15 -3.10 43.41
C GLU A 596 -26.27 -3.92 44.04
N THR A 597 -27.29 -4.25 43.26
CA THR A 597 -28.51 -4.94 43.73
C THR A 597 -28.55 -6.41 43.37
N SER A 598 -27.62 -6.88 42.53
CA SER A 598 -27.63 -8.23 41.95
C SER A 598 -29.00 -8.57 41.39
N SER A 599 -29.60 -7.67 40.61
CA SER A 599 -30.91 -7.84 39.99
C SER A 599 -30.88 -7.46 38.52
N PHE A 600 -31.69 -8.13 37.71
CA PHE A 600 -31.90 -7.77 36.31
C PHE A 600 -32.92 -6.64 36.20
N GLU A 601 -32.54 -5.54 35.57
CA GLU A 601 -33.41 -4.40 35.29
C GLU A 601 -33.57 -4.21 33.79
N SER A 602 -34.81 -3.98 33.34
CA SER A 602 -35.10 -3.72 31.92
C SER A 602 -34.41 -2.43 31.49
N THR A 603 -33.82 -2.45 30.29
CA THR A 603 -33.20 -1.28 29.68
C THR A 603 -33.58 -1.17 28.21
N ASN A 604 -33.79 0.06 27.76
CA ASN A 604 -33.90 0.42 26.35
C ASN A 604 -32.59 1.00 25.79
N SER A 605 -31.53 1.05 26.62
CA SER A 605 -30.21 1.52 26.23
C SER A 605 -29.10 0.58 26.68
N ILE A 606 -28.32 0.08 25.73
CA ILE A 606 -27.07 -0.68 25.97
C ILE A 606 -25.82 0.15 25.65
N GLY A 607 -25.98 1.44 25.31
CA GLY A 607 -24.90 2.36 25.01
C GLY A 607 -24.32 2.21 23.59
N GLU A 608 -23.05 2.58 23.44
CA GLU A 608 -22.29 2.60 22.16
C GLU A 608 -21.84 1.20 21.69
N VAL A 609 -22.75 0.23 21.77
CA VAL A 609 -22.53 -1.16 21.40
C VAL A 609 -23.70 -1.71 20.59
N ALA A 610 -23.43 -2.74 19.81
CA ALA A 610 -24.42 -3.52 19.08
C ALA A 610 -24.43 -4.96 19.61
N LEU A 611 -25.63 -5.52 19.78
CA LEU A 611 -25.84 -6.88 20.23
C LEU A 611 -26.12 -7.79 19.04
N PHE A 612 -25.38 -8.88 18.89
CA PHE A 612 -25.58 -9.86 17.81
C PHE A 612 -26.18 -11.13 18.38
N VAL A 613 -27.36 -11.52 17.91
CA VAL A 613 -28.11 -12.66 18.45
C VAL A 613 -28.39 -13.70 17.38
N SER A 614 -28.16 -14.97 17.72
CA SER A 614 -28.56 -16.14 16.95
C SER A 614 -28.81 -17.34 17.87
N ASN A 615 -29.34 -18.44 17.35
CA ASN A 615 -29.54 -19.66 18.14
C ASN A 615 -28.22 -20.24 18.67
N HIS A 616 -27.12 -20.06 17.92
CA HIS A 616 -25.82 -20.72 18.16
C HIS A 616 -24.74 -19.79 18.69
N SER A 617 -24.93 -18.47 18.61
CA SER A 617 -23.96 -17.49 19.08
C SER A 617 -24.64 -16.20 19.53
N THR A 618 -24.08 -15.58 20.55
CA THR A 618 -24.51 -14.28 21.06
C THR A 618 -23.28 -13.53 21.55
N PHE A 619 -23.11 -12.27 21.15
CA PHE A 619 -22.04 -11.41 21.65
C PHE A 619 -22.42 -9.94 21.52
N CYS A 620 -21.72 -9.10 22.27
CA CYS A 620 -21.86 -7.65 22.25
C CYS A 620 -20.58 -7.04 21.69
N PHE A 621 -20.72 -6.02 20.83
CA PHE A 621 -19.60 -5.47 20.07
C PHE A 621 -19.62 -3.94 20.06
N PRO A 622 -18.48 -3.25 20.30
CA PRO A 622 -18.42 -1.79 20.31
C PRO A 622 -18.58 -1.21 18.90
N VAL A 623 -19.36 -0.14 18.74
CA VAL A 623 -19.60 0.46 17.40
C VAL A 623 -18.69 1.64 17.07
N LYS A 624 -17.93 2.16 18.04
CA LYS A 624 -17.11 3.39 17.92
C LYS A 624 -16.23 3.46 16.67
N ASP A 625 -15.66 2.32 16.25
CA ASP A 625 -14.76 2.24 15.10
C ASP A 625 -15.43 1.64 13.83
N TYR A 626 -16.75 1.44 13.87
CA TYR A 626 -17.52 0.70 12.86
C TYR A 626 -18.75 1.51 12.41
N PRO A 627 -18.60 2.46 11.46
CA PRO A 627 -19.66 3.39 11.07
C PRO A 627 -20.89 2.70 10.42
N ASN A 628 -20.74 1.45 9.97
CA ASN A 628 -21.82 0.65 9.41
C ASN A 628 -22.65 -0.09 10.48
N LEU A 629 -22.23 -0.04 11.74
CA LEU A 629 -22.97 -0.56 12.88
C LEU A 629 -23.66 0.58 13.61
N LYS A 630 -24.90 0.33 14.03
CA LYS A 630 -25.67 1.26 14.83
C LYS A 630 -25.54 0.91 16.31
N ALA A 631 -25.27 1.93 17.12
CA ALA A 631 -25.32 1.83 18.57
C ALA A 631 -26.73 1.41 19.02
N ASN A 632 -26.83 0.86 20.23
CA ASN A 632 -28.08 0.53 20.87
C ASN A 632 -29.02 -0.39 20.06
N CYS A 633 -28.46 -1.25 19.22
CA CYS A 633 -29.22 -2.10 18.29
C CYS A 633 -28.98 -3.60 18.52
N VAL A 634 -30.03 -4.39 18.33
CA VAL A 634 -29.98 -5.87 18.27
C VAL A 634 -29.98 -6.34 16.82
N TYR A 635 -28.88 -6.93 16.37
CA TYR A 635 -28.68 -7.51 15.06
C TYR A 635 -29.07 -8.99 15.05
N TYR A 636 -29.96 -9.37 14.12
CA TYR A 636 -30.45 -10.74 13.99
C TYR A 636 -30.82 -11.08 12.54
N ILE A 637 -30.95 -12.38 12.26
CA ILE A 637 -31.41 -12.87 10.96
C ILE A 637 -32.90 -13.20 11.06
N SER A 638 -33.71 -12.45 10.31
CA SER A 638 -35.16 -12.64 10.22
C SER A 638 -35.54 -13.66 9.14
N TYR A 639 -36.83 -14.03 9.07
CA TYR A 639 -37.37 -14.87 8.01
C TYR A 639 -37.00 -14.33 6.61
N HIS A 640 -36.82 -15.24 5.65
CA HIS A 640 -36.30 -14.94 4.30
C HIS A 640 -34.86 -14.40 4.29
N GLN A 641 -34.06 -14.69 5.32
CA GLN A 641 -32.61 -14.49 5.29
C GLN A 641 -32.20 -13.03 5.13
N LYS A 642 -32.95 -12.19 5.84
CA LYS A 642 -32.71 -10.75 5.93
C LYS A 642 -32.04 -10.46 7.25
N MET A 643 -30.83 -9.91 7.20
CA MET A 643 -30.15 -9.34 8.35
C MET A 643 -30.81 -8.01 8.71
N ARG A 644 -31.20 -7.86 9.98
CA ARG A 644 -31.90 -6.69 10.46
C ARG A 644 -31.29 -6.17 11.75
N ALA A 645 -31.44 -4.87 11.99
CA ALA A 645 -31.12 -4.20 13.23
C ALA A 645 -32.41 -3.71 13.88
N PHE A 646 -32.62 -4.06 15.15
CA PHE A 646 -33.70 -3.56 16.00
C PHE A 646 -33.15 -2.50 16.96
N ASP A 647 -33.64 -1.28 16.87
CA ASP A 647 -33.31 -0.18 17.78
C ASP A 647 -34.08 -0.35 19.09
N LEU A 648 -33.36 -0.45 20.22
CA LEU A 648 -33.96 -0.69 21.54
C LEU A 648 -34.71 0.53 22.11
N GLU A 649 -34.30 1.75 21.73
CA GLU A 649 -34.88 2.99 22.25
C GLU A 649 -36.14 3.40 21.49
N HIS A 650 -36.07 3.34 20.16
CA HIS A 650 -37.15 3.76 19.27
C HIS A 650 -38.10 2.60 18.90
N GLU A 651 -37.74 1.36 19.25
CA GLU A 651 -38.44 0.13 18.84
C GLU A 651 -38.61 0.00 17.32
N THR A 652 -37.65 0.52 16.54
CA THR A 652 -37.69 0.50 15.08
C THR A 652 -36.83 -0.61 14.49
N MET A 653 -37.15 -1.00 13.26
CA MET A 653 -36.55 -2.13 12.57
C MET A 653 -36.00 -1.70 11.23
N GLU A 654 -34.72 -1.96 10.99
CA GLU A 654 -34.06 -1.65 9.72
C GLU A 654 -33.57 -2.91 9.01
N LEU A 655 -33.63 -2.92 7.68
CA LEU A 655 -32.98 -3.93 6.85
C LEU A 655 -31.52 -3.56 6.65
N VAL A 656 -30.61 -4.45 7.05
CA VAL A 656 -29.16 -4.24 6.91
C VAL A 656 -28.65 -4.91 5.63
N GLU A 657 -29.04 -6.16 5.38
CA GLU A 657 -28.63 -6.91 4.19
C GLU A 657 -29.64 -8.01 3.85
N THR A 658 -29.72 -8.41 2.58
CA THR A 658 -30.53 -9.56 2.12
C THR A 658 -29.63 -10.64 1.50
N PHE A 659 -29.77 -11.89 1.95
CA PHE A 659 -29.01 -13.01 1.40
C PHE A 659 -29.87 -13.89 0.50
N GLU A 660 -29.24 -14.53 -0.49
CA GLU A 660 -29.91 -15.49 -1.37
C GLU A 660 -30.29 -16.77 -0.60
N PRO A 661 -31.48 -17.34 -0.86
CA PRO A 661 -31.90 -18.55 -0.19
C PRO A 661 -31.04 -19.77 -0.55
N PRO A 662 -30.67 -20.65 0.42
CA PRO A 662 -29.84 -21.80 0.14
C PRO A 662 -30.63 -22.78 -0.71
N LEU A 663 -29.94 -23.39 -1.65
CA LEU A 663 -30.49 -24.43 -2.54
C LEU A 663 -30.89 -25.72 -1.79
N MET A 664 -30.47 -25.89 -0.53
CA MET A 664 -30.85 -27.03 0.32
C MET A 664 -31.30 -26.59 1.72
N PRO A 665 -32.49 -27.01 2.20
CA PRO A 665 -33.06 -26.53 3.48
C PRO A 665 -32.36 -27.02 4.76
N GLN A 666 -31.51 -28.05 4.70
CA GLN A 666 -31.26 -28.91 5.87
C GLN A 666 -29.90 -28.82 6.54
N GLN A 667 -28.92 -28.01 6.10
CA GLN A 667 -27.55 -28.21 6.63
C GLN A 667 -26.72 -27.02 7.11
N MET A 668 -27.14 -25.76 7.00
CA MET A 668 -26.35 -24.69 7.62
C MET A 668 -27.22 -23.51 8.07
N PHE A 669 -27.04 -23.13 9.33
CA PHE A 669 -27.64 -21.95 9.94
C PHE A 669 -26.68 -20.77 9.82
N PHE A 670 -27.24 -19.56 9.86
CA PHE A 670 -26.45 -18.35 10.03
C PHE A 670 -25.82 -18.33 11.43
N VAL A 671 -24.50 -18.13 11.48
CA VAL A 671 -23.76 -18.09 12.74
C VAL A 671 -22.93 -16.81 12.78
N TRP A 672 -23.14 -15.98 13.80
CA TRP A 672 -22.28 -14.83 14.03
C TRP A 672 -20.90 -15.29 14.50
N TYR A 673 -19.86 -14.66 13.95
CA TYR A 673 -18.47 -15.01 14.15
C TYR A 673 -17.61 -13.74 14.23
N ILE A 674 -16.80 -13.59 15.26
CA ILE A 674 -15.75 -12.56 15.32
C ILE A 674 -14.43 -13.30 15.13
N PRO A 675 -13.68 -13.06 14.05
CA PRO A 675 -12.47 -13.81 13.81
C PRO A 675 -11.40 -13.49 14.85
N SER A 676 -10.69 -14.53 15.30
CA SER A 676 -9.61 -14.43 16.30
C SER A 676 -8.34 -15.06 15.75
N LEU A 677 -7.20 -14.41 16.00
CA LEU A 677 -5.87 -14.97 15.71
C LEU A 677 -5.32 -15.84 16.84
N VAL A 678 -5.99 -15.85 17.99
CA VAL A 678 -5.62 -16.57 19.23
C VAL A 678 -6.35 -17.89 19.33
#